data_AF-A0AAN6H0F2-F1
#
_entry.id   AF-A0AAN6H0F2-F1
#
_cell.length_a   1.000
_cell.length_b   1.000
_cell.length_c   1.000
_cell.angle_alpha   90.00
_cell.angle_beta   90.00
_cell.angle_gamma   90.00
#
_symmetry.space_group_name_H-M   'P 1'
#
loop_
_entity.id
_entity.type
_entity.pdbx_description
1 polymer ?
#
loop_
_entity_poly.entity_id
_entity_poly.type
_entity_poly.pdbx_seq_one_letter_code
_entity_poly.pdbx_strand_id
1 'polypeptide(L)'
;MAALEAAWTQSLTRLDTFGGPSRATLAEDKVATAFLRRCEDHFDGCAGLLLDNILKEEDSGIELETLVEQSFQSVHVLMRVWRSPLTLDAFGSGKYLAHFHSLFARLVRARFAKGHLDVLSQIMERLVCRVAEQSPVRAGTFIPSTSIWIDLGIADLAVTFLIMWIKSHVKRRVQALSSADFANYSDAEMDDAAVQSILSEGPYAHPVLPIAHSILGDTYAPVLHDWLRYFEQNNQKFRPLGGDLHSVLGSLHLTALTTLLDTRSAQIFDIIMDFPSSSPAISDLKDCLHLPNARESMIAQLALNIHQRLLHPGAQTSGIILTYLRMVSALRLIDESGVVLSRTAPPLRSYLRSRPDTVSAIVTALVGTDPAFESLRAELRRENTYYGSDARNLKTNRKRKGKEVAKNGTTLTAGYDEHRSMDHDNEGDVEEFGHFDPEYWKNPYWQPRPVDAGVSFSATSNSDIVNMLVSIFDEEAHFVNALERSTAAELIKVKGYSPDKEVGLPNSFNILKHMLLILPLIPKYHNNLILKKRFGEAKLARCDVMLNDFPSSRRIDQLVHEAIIAARRRSLYAGAPNSIPVELRETVDALHPLIVSRQFWPSLEDGLTHDPAASAGAGPAGFGASGAATAARPKLGMMKMPGKMGEALSAYGKTFEQVKTTRKIHWLGGLGSVEVEIEMDHGRVIRDECSPAQAAIIEIAAGKATESLPVSTEELVLQLEADKGLVTAALQYWTSKGVLKELAGVPGSYEVVERL
;
A
#
# COMPACT_ATOMS: atom_id res chain seq x y z
N MET A 1 -43.02 -64.73 1.93
CA MET A 1 -44.19 -64.32 1.12
C MET A 1 -45.35 -65.29 1.26
N ALA A 2 -45.43 -66.40 0.53
CA ALA A 2 -46.58 -67.32 0.59
C ALA A 2 -46.99 -67.78 2.01
N ALA A 3 -46.02 -68.06 2.89
CA ALA A 3 -46.30 -68.41 4.30
C ALA A 3 -46.91 -67.25 5.14
N LEU A 4 -46.60 -65.99 4.80
CA LEU A 4 -47.20 -64.81 5.41
C LEU A 4 -48.63 -64.61 4.91
N GLU A 5 -48.88 -64.76 3.61
CA GLU A 5 -50.24 -64.73 3.04
C GLU A 5 -51.13 -65.85 3.61
N ALA A 6 -50.60 -67.07 3.76
CA ALA A 6 -51.32 -68.19 4.37
C ALA A 6 -51.65 -67.93 5.86
N ALA A 7 -50.72 -67.38 6.64
CA ALA A 7 -50.98 -67.02 8.04
C ALA A 7 -51.96 -65.84 8.18
N TRP A 8 -51.98 -64.94 7.19
CA TRP A 8 -52.87 -63.77 7.14
C TRP A 8 -54.31 -64.12 6.77
N THR A 9 -54.48 -64.90 5.71
CA THR A 9 -55.80 -65.41 5.30
C THR A 9 -56.46 -66.25 6.41
N GLN A 10 -55.68 -67.02 7.18
CA GLN A 10 -56.17 -67.71 8.39
C GLN A 10 -56.51 -66.78 9.58
N SER A 11 -55.95 -65.56 9.64
CA SER A 11 -56.26 -64.58 10.69
C SER A 11 -57.49 -63.74 10.33
N LEU A 12 -57.60 -63.32 9.07
CA LEU A 12 -58.74 -62.58 8.53
C LEU A 12 -60.05 -63.40 8.62
N THR A 13 -60.02 -64.66 8.21
CA THR A 13 -61.18 -65.58 8.28
C THR A 13 -61.70 -65.84 9.70
N ARG A 14 -60.94 -65.50 10.76
CA ARG A 14 -61.42 -65.58 12.15
C ARG A 14 -62.16 -64.32 12.62
N LEU A 15 -62.01 -63.18 11.93
CA LEU A 15 -62.57 -61.89 12.33
C LEU A 15 -63.98 -61.65 11.77
N ASP A 16 -64.32 -62.21 10.62
CA ASP A 16 -65.62 -62.00 9.92
C ASP A 16 -66.86 -62.56 10.66
N THR A 17 -66.70 -63.17 11.83
CA THR A 17 -67.79 -63.88 12.53
C THR A 17 -68.54 -63.06 13.59
N PHE A 18 -68.14 -61.82 13.88
CA PHE A 18 -68.80 -60.98 14.91
C PHE A 18 -69.02 -59.52 14.47
N GLY A 19 -70.28 -59.15 14.25
CA GLY A 19 -70.66 -57.88 13.60
C GLY A 19 -70.75 -56.62 14.49
N GLY A 20 -71.11 -55.52 13.81
CA GLY A 20 -71.39 -54.20 14.38
C GLY A 20 -70.38 -53.12 13.93
N PRO A 21 -70.80 -51.97 13.37
CA PRO A 21 -69.88 -50.99 12.75
C PRO A 21 -68.90 -50.34 13.74
N SER A 22 -69.23 -50.28 15.03
CA SER A 22 -68.33 -49.81 16.10
C SER A 22 -67.28 -50.85 16.54
N ARG A 23 -67.46 -52.13 16.21
CA ARG A 23 -66.49 -53.20 16.51
C ARG A 23 -65.52 -53.44 15.36
N ALA A 24 -65.97 -53.25 14.11
CA ALA A 24 -65.12 -53.30 12.92
C ALA A 24 -63.92 -52.35 13.04
N THR A 25 -64.17 -51.07 13.32
CA THR A 25 -63.11 -50.05 13.45
C THR A 25 -62.11 -50.32 14.58
N LEU A 26 -62.55 -50.95 15.67
CA LEU A 26 -61.66 -51.37 16.78
C LEU A 26 -60.87 -52.65 16.43
N ALA A 27 -61.39 -53.50 15.55
CA ALA A 27 -60.69 -54.67 15.02
C ALA A 27 -59.64 -54.25 13.98
N GLU A 28 -60.00 -53.38 13.04
CA GLU A 28 -59.10 -52.75 12.05
C GLU A 28 -57.87 -52.11 12.72
N ASP A 29 -58.07 -51.31 13.76
CA ASP A 29 -57.00 -50.62 14.48
C ASP A 29 -56.03 -51.60 15.19
N LYS A 30 -56.55 -52.66 15.81
CA LYS A 30 -55.74 -53.74 16.40
C LYS A 30 -54.98 -54.56 15.36
N VAL A 31 -55.58 -54.80 14.21
CA VAL A 31 -55.00 -55.60 13.13
C VAL A 31 -53.91 -54.80 12.40
N ALA A 32 -54.13 -53.50 12.14
CA ALA A 32 -53.12 -52.60 11.59
C ALA A 32 -51.94 -52.38 12.54
N THR A 33 -52.18 -52.12 13.83
CA THR A 33 -51.09 -51.95 14.82
C THR A 33 -50.29 -53.23 15.03
N ALA A 34 -50.92 -54.41 15.04
CA ALA A 34 -50.22 -55.69 15.09
C ALA A 34 -49.39 -55.98 13.83
N PHE A 35 -49.83 -55.53 12.65
CA PHE A 35 -49.03 -55.61 11.42
C PHE A 35 -47.80 -54.69 11.47
N LEU A 36 -48.00 -53.42 11.83
CA LEU A 36 -46.92 -52.43 11.94
C LEU A 36 -45.81 -52.89 12.89
N ARG A 37 -46.19 -53.47 14.03
CA ARG A 37 -45.24 -54.08 14.98
C ARG A 37 -44.47 -55.25 14.37
N ARG A 38 -45.12 -56.12 13.59
CA ARG A 38 -44.42 -57.22 12.90
C ARG A 38 -43.46 -56.71 11.82
N CYS A 39 -43.79 -55.62 11.12
CA CYS A 39 -42.87 -54.96 10.20
C CYS A 39 -41.62 -54.42 10.92
N GLU A 40 -41.80 -53.84 12.12
CA GLU A 40 -40.69 -53.42 12.99
C GLU A 40 -39.85 -54.63 13.45
N ASP A 41 -40.47 -55.67 14.02
CA ASP A 41 -39.79 -56.90 14.49
C ASP A 41 -38.96 -57.61 13.39
N HIS A 42 -39.35 -57.49 12.11
CA HIS A 42 -38.70 -58.16 10.98
C HIS A 42 -37.86 -57.22 10.10
N PHE A 43 -37.76 -55.93 10.45
CA PHE A 43 -37.06 -54.94 9.62
C PHE A 43 -35.58 -55.28 9.43
N ASP A 44 -34.85 -55.54 10.51
CA ASP A 44 -33.41 -55.79 10.47
C ASP A 44 -33.07 -57.06 9.68
N GLY A 45 -33.85 -58.13 9.87
CA GLY A 45 -33.67 -59.41 9.17
C GLY A 45 -34.06 -59.41 7.68
N CYS A 46 -34.58 -58.31 7.15
CA CYS A 46 -34.98 -58.17 5.75
C CYS A 46 -34.39 -56.92 5.09
N ALA A 47 -34.78 -55.73 5.56
CA ALA A 47 -34.27 -54.45 5.06
C ALA A 47 -32.85 -54.16 5.56
N GLY A 48 -32.54 -54.50 6.83
CA GLY A 48 -31.21 -54.28 7.41
C GLY A 48 -30.10 -54.97 6.62
N LEU A 49 -30.26 -56.26 6.32
CA LEU A 49 -29.31 -57.04 5.50
C LEU A 49 -29.13 -56.48 4.06
N LEU A 50 -30.17 -55.86 3.50
CA LEU A 50 -30.09 -55.21 2.19
C LEU A 50 -29.34 -53.87 2.26
N LEU A 51 -29.46 -53.14 3.37
CA LEU A 51 -28.70 -51.90 3.62
C LEU A 51 -27.22 -52.19 3.91
N ASP A 52 -26.91 -53.25 4.68
CA ASP A 52 -25.53 -53.66 4.96
C ASP A 52 -24.73 -54.06 3.70
N ASN A 53 -25.41 -54.37 2.57
CA ASN A 53 -24.73 -54.61 1.29
C ASN A 53 -23.98 -53.38 0.77
N ILE A 54 -24.41 -52.17 1.15
CA ILE A 54 -23.76 -50.90 0.79
C ILE A 54 -22.34 -50.81 1.40
N LEU A 55 -22.08 -51.53 2.50
CA LEU A 55 -20.78 -51.56 3.17
C LEU A 55 -19.80 -52.61 2.58
N LYS A 56 -20.23 -53.43 1.61
CA LYS A 56 -19.40 -54.48 1.00
C LYS A 56 -18.63 -53.93 -0.20
N GLU A 57 -17.89 -52.84 0.04
CA GLU A 57 -17.31 -51.99 -1.00
C GLU A 57 -16.15 -52.68 -1.77
N GLU A 58 -15.45 -53.64 -1.16
CA GLU A 58 -14.17 -54.16 -1.66
C GLU A 58 -14.26 -55.30 -2.70
N ASP A 59 -15.34 -56.10 -2.73
CA ASP A 59 -15.37 -57.40 -3.44
C ASP A 59 -16.00 -57.39 -4.85
N SER A 60 -16.73 -56.34 -5.24
CA SER A 60 -17.72 -56.45 -6.35
C SER A 60 -17.30 -55.87 -7.70
N GLY A 61 -16.36 -54.93 -7.75
CA GLY A 61 -15.98 -54.23 -8.98
C GLY A 61 -17.09 -53.36 -9.61
N ILE A 62 -18.18 -53.12 -8.88
CA ILE A 62 -19.34 -52.33 -9.29
C ILE A 62 -19.15 -50.87 -8.81
N GLU A 63 -19.53 -49.88 -9.62
CA GLU A 63 -19.47 -48.47 -9.19
C GLU A 63 -20.37 -48.23 -7.96
N LEU A 64 -19.80 -47.59 -6.93
CA LEU A 64 -20.45 -47.32 -5.64
C LEU A 64 -21.86 -46.73 -5.78
N GLU A 65 -22.05 -45.80 -6.71
CA GLU A 65 -23.35 -45.15 -6.98
C GLU A 65 -24.41 -46.17 -7.40
N THR A 66 -24.05 -47.09 -8.30
CA THR A 66 -24.96 -48.15 -8.78
C THR A 66 -25.22 -49.22 -7.72
N LEU A 67 -24.25 -49.54 -6.87
CA LEU A 67 -24.43 -50.46 -5.72
C LEU A 67 -25.44 -49.89 -4.71
N VAL A 68 -25.36 -48.59 -4.43
CA VAL A 68 -26.28 -47.89 -3.52
C VAL A 68 -27.67 -47.76 -4.13
N GLU A 69 -27.78 -47.41 -5.42
CA GLU A 69 -29.09 -47.35 -6.09
C GLU A 69 -29.78 -48.73 -6.15
N GLN A 70 -29.04 -49.80 -6.47
CA GLN A 70 -29.57 -51.18 -6.46
C GLN A 70 -30.02 -51.61 -5.05
N SER A 71 -29.26 -51.26 -4.02
CA SER A 71 -29.60 -51.58 -2.62
C SER A 71 -30.85 -50.82 -2.17
N PHE A 72 -30.93 -49.52 -2.43
CA PHE A 72 -32.11 -48.71 -2.11
C PHE A 72 -33.34 -49.11 -2.94
N GLN A 73 -33.19 -49.46 -4.22
CA GLN A 73 -34.27 -50.01 -5.03
C GLN A 73 -34.79 -51.35 -4.46
N SER A 74 -33.90 -52.21 -3.97
CA SER A 74 -34.29 -53.47 -3.33
C SER A 74 -35.09 -53.25 -2.04
N VAL A 75 -34.67 -52.29 -1.21
CA VAL A 75 -35.41 -51.88 0.00
C VAL A 75 -36.74 -51.18 -0.35
N HIS A 76 -36.80 -50.40 -1.43
CA HIS A 76 -38.03 -49.76 -1.92
C HIS A 76 -39.05 -50.79 -2.42
N VAL A 77 -38.62 -51.82 -3.14
CA VAL A 77 -39.49 -52.93 -3.54
C VAL A 77 -40.05 -53.65 -2.31
N LEU A 78 -39.22 -53.96 -1.31
CA LEU A 78 -39.65 -54.55 -0.04
C LEU A 78 -40.69 -53.66 0.67
N MET A 79 -40.43 -52.36 0.77
CA MET A 79 -41.32 -51.36 1.34
C MET A 79 -42.68 -51.32 0.61
N ARG A 80 -42.70 -51.37 -0.72
CA ARG A 80 -43.94 -51.42 -1.52
C ARG A 80 -44.74 -52.71 -1.29
N VAL A 81 -44.06 -53.85 -1.14
CA VAL A 81 -44.70 -55.13 -0.79
C VAL A 81 -45.32 -55.06 0.61
N TRP A 82 -44.62 -54.49 1.58
CA TRP A 82 -45.13 -54.32 2.95
C TRP A 82 -46.22 -53.25 3.06
N ARG A 83 -46.27 -52.29 2.14
CA ARG A 83 -47.35 -51.30 2.03
C ARG A 83 -48.66 -51.91 1.50
N SER A 84 -48.60 -52.90 0.62
CA SER A 84 -49.76 -53.46 -0.10
C SER A 84 -50.92 -53.92 0.82
N PRO A 85 -50.70 -54.61 1.96
CA PRO A 85 -51.82 -55.03 2.80
C PRO A 85 -52.58 -53.88 3.46
N LEU A 86 -51.93 -52.72 3.67
CA LEU A 86 -52.53 -51.54 4.30
C LEU A 86 -53.53 -50.79 3.41
N THR A 87 -53.60 -51.11 2.11
CA THR A 87 -54.62 -50.56 1.20
C THR A 87 -55.91 -51.39 1.17
N LEU A 88 -55.95 -52.55 1.83
CA LEU A 88 -57.14 -53.40 1.91
C LEU A 88 -58.14 -52.86 2.94
N ASP A 89 -59.43 -53.14 2.73
CA ASP A 89 -60.51 -52.64 3.61
C ASP A 89 -60.40 -53.15 5.05
N ALA A 90 -59.86 -54.37 5.24
CA ALA A 90 -59.55 -54.93 6.56
C ALA A 90 -58.51 -54.12 7.38
N PHE A 91 -57.85 -53.14 6.77
CA PHE A 91 -56.87 -52.23 7.37
C PHE A 91 -57.37 -50.77 7.40
N GLY A 92 -58.68 -50.55 7.22
CA GLY A 92 -59.26 -49.21 7.14
C GLY A 92 -58.85 -48.46 5.87
N SER A 93 -58.78 -49.18 4.74
CA SER A 93 -58.66 -48.64 3.37
C SER A 93 -57.61 -47.52 3.22
N GLY A 94 -56.40 -47.72 3.76
CA GLY A 94 -55.28 -46.79 3.64
C GLY A 94 -55.06 -45.82 4.81
N LYS A 95 -55.91 -45.82 5.85
CA LYS A 95 -55.81 -44.95 7.04
C LYS A 95 -54.42 -44.93 7.70
N TYR A 96 -53.71 -46.06 7.71
CA TYR A 96 -52.39 -46.19 8.38
C TYR A 96 -51.19 -46.00 7.45
N LEU A 97 -51.38 -45.67 6.17
CA LEU A 97 -50.28 -45.53 5.20
C LEU A 97 -49.25 -44.48 5.62
N ALA A 98 -49.70 -43.29 6.06
CA ALA A 98 -48.79 -42.24 6.51
C ALA A 98 -47.99 -42.66 7.76
N HIS A 99 -48.59 -43.45 8.65
CA HIS A 99 -47.92 -44.00 9.82
C HIS A 99 -46.88 -45.06 9.43
N PHE A 100 -47.21 -45.95 8.48
CA PHE A 100 -46.25 -46.91 7.92
C PHE A 100 -45.06 -46.23 7.27
N HIS A 101 -45.28 -45.21 6.43
CA HIS A 101 -44.20 -44.42 5.82
C HIS A 101 -43.29 -43.78 6.87
N SER A 102 -43.86 -43.14 7.90
CA SER A 102 -43.10 -42.57 9.01
C SER A 102 -42.32 -43.62 9.81
N LEU A 103 -42.91 -44.79 10.06
CA LEU A 103 -42.28 -45.89 10.79
C LEU A 103 -41.13 -46.50 9.97
N PHE A 104 -41.34 -46.78 8.69
CA PHE A 104 -40.33 -47.37 7.81
C PHE A 104 -39.12 -46.43 7.64
N ALA A 105 -39.36 -45.14 7.35
CA ALA A 105 -38.29 -44.14 7.24
C ALA A 105 -37.53 -43.89 8.56
N ARG A 106 -38.17 -44.16 9.72
CA ARG A 106 -37.51 -44.11 11.03
C ARG A 106 -36.61 -45.32 11.26
N LEU A 107 -37.06 -46.53 10.87
CA LEU A 107 -36.28 -47.76 10.97
C LEU A 107 -35.06 -47.74 10.03
N VAL A 108 -35.23 -47.26 8.79
CA VAL A 108 -34.12 -47.01 7.85
C VAL A 108 -33.07 -46.08 8.47
N ARG A 109 -33.47 -44.91 9.00
CA ARG A 109 -32.55 -43.97 9.68
C ARG A 109 -31.91 -44.59 10.93
N ALA A 110 -32.65 -45.35 11.73
CA ALA A 110 -32.13 -45.98 12.94
C ALA A 110 -31.06 -47.06 12.64
N ARG A 111 -31.13 -47.69 11.46
CA ARG A 111 -30.17 -48.72 11.03
C ARG A 111 -28.86 -48.14 10.48
N PHE A 112 -28.84 -46.87 10.09
CA PHE A 112 -27.66 -46.18 9.55
C PHE A 112 -26.59 -45.91 10.61
N ALA A 113 -25.71 -46.89 10.81
CA ALA A 113 -24.44 -46.71 11.51
C ALA A 113 -23.48 -45.81 10.72
N LYS A 114 -22.40 -45.34 11.38
CA LYS A 114 -21.41 -44.39 10.81
C LYS A 114 -20.98 -44.74 9.38
N GLY A 115 -20.61 -45.99 9.09
CA GLY A 115 -20.18 -46.39 7.75
C GLY A 115 -21.21 -46.16 6.64
N HIS A 116 -22.52 -46.29 6.93
CA HIS A 116 -23.57 -46.00 5.95
C HIS A 116 -23.66 -44.49 5.65
N LEU A 117 -23.45 -43.65 6.65
CA LEU A 117 -23.40 -42.20 6.50
C LEU A 117 -22.11 -41.76 5.80
N ASP A 118 -20.99 -42.42 6.07
CA ASP A 118 -19.71 -42.18 5.39
C ASP A 118 -19.83 -42.49 3.89
N VAL A 119 -20.44 -43.63 3.49
CA VAL A 119 -20.71 -43.95 2.08
C VAL A 119 -21.66 -42.95 1.41
N LEU A 120 -22.75 -42.57 2.08
CA LEU A 120 -23.68 -41.53 1.57
C LEU A 120 -22.98 -40.18 1.39
N SER A 121 -22.08 -39.82 2.31
CA SER A 121 -21.26 -38.62 2.22
C SER A 121 -20.31 -38.68 1.01
N GLN A 122 -19.63 -39.82 0.78
CA GLN A 122 -18.76 -40.00 -0.39
C GLN A 122 -19.49 -39.88 -1.72
N ILE A 123 -20.73 -40.39 -1.83
CA ILE A 123 -21.53 -40.26 -3.07
C ILE A 123 -21.86 -38.78 -3.35
N MET A 124 -22.18 -38.02 -2.30
CA MET A 124 -22.44 -36.58 -2.44
C MET A 124 -21.15 -35.80 -2.75
N GLU A 125 -19.99 -36.22 -2.23
CA GLU A 125 -18.69 -35.67 -2.62
C GLU A 125 -18.38 -35.90 -4.11
N ARG A 126 -18.48 -37.15 -4.58
CA ARG A 126 -18.28 -37.52 -6.01
C ARG A 126 -19.27 -36.78 -6.93
N LEU A 127 -20.51 -36.58 -6.49
CA LEU A 127 -21.48 -35.75 -7.19
C LEU A 127 -21.01 -34.29 -7.30
N VAL A 128 -20.53 -33.67 -6.22
CA VAL A 128 -20.00 -32.29 -6.24
C VAL A 128 -18.79 -32.13 -7.15
N CYS A 129 -17.89 -33.11 -7.19
CA CYS A 129 -16.73 -33.10 -8.10
C CYS A 129 -17.18 -33.16 -9.58
N ARG A 130 -18.02 -34.14 -9.96
CA ARG A 130 -18.56 -34.23 -11.35
C ARG A 130 -19.33 -32.97 -11.75
N VAL A 131 -20.09 -32.38 -10.83
CA VAL A 131 -20.81 -31.12 -11.01
C VAL A 131 -19.85 -29.96 -11.28
N ALA A 132 -18.70 -29.92 -10.60
CA ALA A 132 -17.68 -28.90 -10.81
C ALA A 132 -16.99 -29.02 -12.18
N GLU A 133 -16.71 -30.25 -12.62
CA GLU A 133 -16.09 -30.56 -13.93
C GLU A 133 -17.01 -30.23 -15.11
N GLN A 134 -18.33 -30.39 -14.95
CA GLN A 134 -19.32 -30.23 -16.02
C GLN A 134 -19.89 -28.80 -16.16
N SER A 135 -19.21 -27.79 -15.64
CA SER A 135 -19.68 -26.40 -15.70
C SER A 135 -19.67 -25.84 -17.14
N PRO A 136 -20.75 -25.24 -17.66
CA PRO A 136 -22.03 -24.94 -17.00
C PRO A 136 -22.99 -26.15 -16.97
N VAL A 137 -23.56 -26.40 -15.79
CA VAL A 137 -24.45 -27.55 -15.55
C VAL A 137 -25.85 -27.29 -16.12
N ARG A 138 -26.35 -28.24 -16.93
CA ARG A 138 -27.74 -28.19 -17.43
C ARG A 138 -28.71 -28.62 -16.34
N ALA A 139 -29.70 -27.78 -16.02
CA ALA A 139 -30.76 -28.16 -15.10
C ALA A 139 -31.47 -29.44 -15.56
N GLY A 140 -31.65 -30.38 -14.63
CA GLY A 140 -32.27 -31.69 -14.85
C GLY A 140 -31.31 -32.87 -14.95
N THR A 141 -29.98 -32.67 -15.04
CA THR A 141 -29.02 -33.78 -15.21
C THR A 141 -28.78 -34.60 -13.94
N PHE A 142 -28.99 -34.02 -12.76
CA PHE A 142 -28.67 -34.64 -11.46
C PHE A 142 -29.90 -34.86 -10.57
N ILE A 143 -31.10 -34.91 -11.16
CA ILE A 143 -32.33 -35.30 -10.47
C ILE A 143 -32.24 -36.82 -10.15
N PRO A 144 -32.52 -37.26 -8.91
CA PRO A 144 -32.78 -38.67 -8.64
C PRO A 144 -34.01 -39.13 -9.43
N SER A 145 -33.81 -39.97 -10.45
CA SER A 145 -34.84 -40.39 -11.43
C SER A 145 -36.07 -41.10 -10.83
N THR A 146 -36.05 -41.39 -9.53
CA THR A 146 -37.02 -42.23 -8.82
C THR A 146 -37.35 -41.63 -7.44
N SER A 147 -38.57 -41.84 -6.94
CA SER A 147 -39.01 -41.36 -5.61
C SER A 147 -38.32 -42.05 -4.42
N ILE A 148 -37.40 -42.99 -4.67
CA ILE A 148 -36.77 -43.88 -3.68
C ILE A 148 -36.22 -43.11 -2.49
N TRP A 149 -35.44 -42.05 -2.71
CA TRP A 149 -34.78 -41.29 -1.65
C TRP A 149 -35.77 -40.59 -0.70
N ILE A 150 -36.93 -40.20 -1.22
CA ILE A 150 -38.01 -39.58 -0.43
C ILE A 150 -38.88 -40.65 0.27
N ASP A 151 -39.22 -41.73 -0.44
CA ASP A 151 -40.01 -42.84 0.12
C ASP A 151 -39.27 -43.55 1.28
N LEU A 152 -37.94 -43.74 1.15
CA LEU A 152 -37.10 -44.26 2.23
C LEU A 152 -36.77 -43.20 3.31
N GLY A 153 -37.03 -41.92 3.03
CA GLY A 153 -36.71 -40.80 3.91
C GLY A 153 -35.22 -40.59 4.14
N ILE A 154 -34.40 -40.64 3.09
CA ILE A 154 -32.95 -40.38 3.15
C ILE A 154 -32.58 -39.06 2.44
N ALA A 155 -33.47 -38.52 1.60
CA ALA A 155 -33.23 -37.32 0.79
C ALA A 155 -32.79 -36.08 1.59
N ASP A 156 -33.26 -35.90 2.82
CA ASP A 156 -32.87 -34.82 3.73
C ASP A 156 -31.42 -34.95 4.21
N LEU A 157 -30.97 -36.17 4.52
CA LEU A 157 -29.57 -36.47 4.84
C LEU A 157 -28.68 -36.24 3.61
N ALA A 158 -29.11 -36.73 2.44
CA ALA A 158 -28.40 -36.56 1.17
C ALA A 158 -28.16 -35.08 0.84
N VAL A 159 -29.20 -34.23 0.90
CA VAL A 159 -29.03 -32.79 0.64
C VAL A 159 -28.22 -32.09 1.73
N THR A 160 -28.26 -32.56 2.98
CA THR A 160 -27.40 -32.02 4.04
C THR A 160 -25.92 -32.29 3.75
N PHE A 161 -25.56 -33.51 3.34
CA PHE A 161 -24.20 -33.83 2.89
C PHE A 161 -23.83 -33.07 1.62
N LEU A 162 -24.74 -32.94 0.65
CA LEU A 162 -24.51 -32.15 -0.57
C LEU A 162 -24.17 -30.69 -0.25
N ILE A 163 -24.95 -30.01 0.60
CA ILE A 163 -24.67 -28.64 1.03
C ILE A 163 -23.34 -28.54 1.78
N MET A 164 -23.01 -29.53 2.62
CA MET A 164 -21.73 -29.59 3.34
C MET A 164 -20.54 -29.72 2.38
N TRP A 165 -20.65 -30.57 1.35
CA TRP A 165 -19.60 -30.75 0.33
C TRP A 165 -19.48 -29.56 -0.62
N ILE A 166 -20.59 -28.97 -1.06
CA ILE A 166 -20.57 -27.70 -1.82
C ILE A 166 -19.88 -26.61 -0.99
N LYS A 167 -20.20 -26.49 0.31
CA LYS A 167 -19.55 -25.53 1.22
C LYS A 167 -18.03 -25.77 1.35
N SER A 168 -17.63 -27.04 1.49
CA SER A 168 -16.22 -27.45 1.54
C SER A 168 -15.47 -27.12 0.24
N HIS A 169 -16.09 -27.41 -0.91
CA HIS A 169 -15.50 -27.23 -2.24
C HIS A 169 -15.43 -25.75 -2.65
N VAL A 170 -16.48 -24.97 -2.37
CA VAL A 170 -16.46 -23.50 -2.54
C VAL A 170 -15.38 -22.87 -1.67
N LYS A 171 -15.23 -23.31 -0.41
CA LYS A 171 -14.13 -22.85 0.45
C LYS A 171 -12.77 -23.15 -0.20
N ARG A 172 -12.51 -24.40 -0.61
CA ARG A 172 -11.25 -24.79 -1.25
C ARG A 172 -10.95 -24.00 -2.53
N ARG A 173 -11.92 -23.87 -3.45
CA ARG A 173 -11.72 -23.08 -4.69
C ARG A 173 -11.50 -21.59 -4.43
N VAL A 174 -12.23 -20.97 -3.50
CA VAL A 174 -11.97 -19.57 -3.11
C VAL A 174 -10.59 -19.42 -2.48
N GLN A 175 -10.12 -20.40 -1.69
CA GLN A 175 -8.75 -20.40 -1.16
C GLN A 175 -7.72 -20.52 -2.29
N ALA A 176 -7.86 -21.46 -3.22
CA ALA A 176 -6.96 -21.62 -4.37
C ALA A 176 -6.91 -20.37 -5.28
N LEU A 177 -8.06 -19.75 -5.58
CA LEU A 177 -8.18 -18.52 -6.38
C LEU A 177 -7.63 -17.27 -5.69
N SER A 178 -7.49 -17.28 -4.36
CA SER A 178 -7.04 -16.13 -3.56
C SER A 178 -5.68 -16.33 -2.87
N SER A 179 -5.09 -17.52 -2.92
CA SER A 179 -3.80 -17.81 -2.30
C SER A 179 -2.63 -17.40 -3.20
N ALA A 180 -1.51 -17.00 -2.58
CA ALA A 180 -0.20 -16.95 -3.23
C ALA A 180 0.63 -18.23 -2.99
N ASP A 181 0.28 -19.03 -1.98
CA ASP A 181 1.00 -20.22 -1.55
C ASP A 181 0.36 -21.51 -2.10
N PHE A 182 0.73 -21.90 -3.33
CA PHE A 182 0.12 -23.04 -4.02
C PHE A 182 0.58 -24.43 -3.53
N ALA A 183 1.55 -24.50 -2.62
CA ALA A 183 2.21 -25.75 -2.19
C ALA A 183 1.32 -26.77 -1.44
N ASN A 184 0.08 -26.40 -1.10
CA ASN A 184 -0.84 -27.22 -0.29
C ASN A 184 -2.08 -27.73 -1.06
N TYR A 185 -2.19 -27.47 -2.37
CA TYR A 185 -3.35 -27.86 -3.19
C TYR A 185 -3.05 -29.10 -4.04
N SER A 186 -4.10 -29.81 -4.46
CA SER A 186 -3.98 -30.96 -5.35
C SER A 186 -3.92 -30.51 -6.82
N ASP A 187 -3.23 -31.29 -7.66
CA ASP A 187 -3.06 -30.99 -9.09
C ASP A 187 -4.40 -30.72 -9.80
N ALA A 188 -5.45 -31.49 -9.47
CA ALA A 188 -6.80 -31.32 -10.03
C ALA A 188 -7.51 -30.01 -9.61
N GLU A 189 -7.13 -29.40 -8.48
CA GLU A 189 -7.61 -28.06 -8.08
C GLU A 189 -6.82 -26.94 -8.78
N MET A 190 -5.62 -27.25 -9.31
CA MET A 190 -4.77 -26.32 -10.07
C MET A 190 -5.02 -26.37 -11.58
N ASP A 191 -5.50 -27.49 -12.14
CA ASP A 191 -5.77 -27.66 -13.58
C ASP A 191 -6.98 -26.86 -14.11
N ASP A 192 -7.73 -26.19 -13.24
CA ASP A 192 -8.81 -25.27 -13.63
C ASP A 192 -8.26 -24.13 -14.50
N ALA A 193 -8.79 -23.97 -15.71
CA ALA A 193 -8.37 -22.94 -16.66
C ALA A 193 -8.46 -21.51 -16.08
N ALA A 194 -9.38 -21.26 -15.14
CA ALA A 194 -9.44 -19.98 -14.43
C ALA A 194 -8.25 -19.80 -13.48
N VAL A 195 -7.88 -20.84 -12.73
CA VAL A 195 -6.73 -20.84 -11.82
C VAL A 195 -5.42 -20.70 -12.60
N GLN A 196 -5.27 -21.42 -13.72
CA GLN A 196 -4.11 -21.30 -14.61
C GLN A 196 -3.96 -19.91 -15.23
N SER A 197 -5.07 -19.26 -15.62
CA SER A 197 -5.04 -17.86 -16.08
C SER A 197 -4.55 -16.92 -14.96
N ILE A 198 -5.08 -17.06 -13.75
CA ILE A 198 -4.70 -16.23 -12.59
C ILE A 198 -3.24 -16.47 -12.19
N LEU A 199 -2.75 -17.71 -12.26
CA LEU A 199 -1.34 -18.06 -12.04
C LEU A 199 -0.40 -17.37 -13.04
N SER A 200 -0.85 -17.11 -14.26
CA SER A 200 -0.04 -16.47 -15.30
C SER A 200 0.07 -14.95 -15.16
N GLU A 201 -0.93 -14.28 -14.58
CA GLU A 201 -0.95 -12.81 -14.38
C GLU A 201 -0.60 -12.37 -12.95
N GLY A 202 -0.79 -13.25 -11.96
CA GLY A 202 -0.40 -13.08 -10.55
C GLY A 202 -1.58 -13.16 -9.56
N PRO A 203 -1.33 -13.53 -8.28
CA PRO A 203 -2.38 -13.88 -7.31
C PRO A 203 -3.30 -12.72 -6.88
N TYR A 204 -2.96 -11.48 -7.26
CA TYR A 204 -3.72 -10.26 -6.94
C TYR A 204 -4.28 -9.54 -8.18
N ALA A 205 -4.06 -10.08 -9.39
CA ALA A 205 -4.39 -9.42 -10.67
C ALA A 205 -5.88 -9.49 -11.07
N HIS A 206 -6.68 -10.33 -10.40
CA HIS A 206 -8.09 -10.56 -10.73
C HIS A 206 -9.00 -10.48 -9.50
N PRO A 207 -10.26 -9.99 -9.65
CA PRO A 207 -11.25 -10.02 -8.60
C PRO A 207 -11.81 -11.44 -8.45
N VAL A 208 -11.72 -12.00 -7.24
CA VAL A 208 -12.17 -13.37 -6.94
C VAL A 208 -13.68 -13.42 -6.69
N LEU A 209 -14.26 -12.33 -6.18
CA LEU A 209 -15.68 -12.30 -5.79
C LEU A 209 -16.66 -12.58 -6.95
N PRO A 210 -16.51 -11.98 -8.16
CA PRO A 210 -17.39 -12.28 -9.30
C PRO A 210 -17.26 -13.73 -9.79
N ILE A 211 -16.06 -14.31 -9.70
CA ILE A 211 -15.80 -15.72 -10.06
C ILE A 211 -16.52 -16.63 -9.05
N ALA A 212 -16.44 -16.33 -7.75
CA ALA A 212 -17.17 -17.05 -6.72
C ALA A 212 -18.71 -16.93 -6.89
N HIS A 213 -19.23 -15.77 -7.32
CA HIS A 213 -20.64 -15.61 -7.66
C HIS A 213 -21.07 -16.48 -8.84
N SER A 214 -20.30 -16.51 -9.94
CA SER A 214 -20.58 -17.37 -11.10
C SER A 214 -20.51 -18.86 -10.73
N ILE A 215 -19.49 -19.31 -9.99
CA ILE A 215 -19.42 -20.70 -9.51
C ILE A 215 -20.65 -21.09 -8.67
N LEU A 216 -21.09 -20.20 -7.77
CA LEU A 216 -22.29 -20.47 -6.97
C LEU A 216 -23.58 -20.48 -7.80
N GLY A 217 -23.72 -19.59 -8.77
CA GLY A 217 -24.91 -19.43 -9.61
C GLY A 217 -25.02 -20.44 -10.77
N ASP A 218 -23.93 -20.68 -11.48
CA ASP A 218 -23.92 -21.44 -12.75
C ASP A 218 -23.57 -22.93 -12.53
N THR A 219 -22.80 -23.25 -11.47
CA THR A 219 -22.39 -24.62 -11.16
C THR A 219 -23.29 -25.26 -10.09
N TYR A 220 -23.50 -24.59 -8.94
CA TYR A 220 -24.17 -25.22 -7.79
C TYR A 220 -25.67 -24.92 -7.66
N ALA A 221 -26.14 -23.73 -8.03
CA ALA A 221 -27.56 -23.41 -7.94
C ALA A 221 -28.45 -24.35 -8.79
N PRO A 222 -28.08 -24.79 -10.02
CA PRO A 222 -28.91 -25.72 -10.80
C PRO A 222 -29.16 -27.04 -10.06
N VAL A 223 -28.12 -27.61 -9.44
CA VAL A 223 -28.20 -28.86 -8.67
C VAL A 223 -29.08 -28.69 -7.43
N LEU A 224 -28.93 -27.59 -6.70
CA LEU A 224 -29.78 -27.29 -5.54
C LEU A 224 -31.25 -27.05 -5.94
N HIS A 225 -31.50 -26.38 -7.08
CA HIS A 225 -32.83 -26.23 -7.65
C HIS A 225 -33.47 -27.56 -8.05
N ASP A 226 -32.69 -28.48 -8.63
CA ASP A 226 -33.17 -29.81 -9.05
C ASP A 226 -33.56 -30.67 -7.84
N TRP A 227 -32.77 -30.66 -6.77
CA TRP A 227 -33.11 -31.35 -5.50
C TRP A 227 -34.36 -30.75 -4.83
N LEU A 228 -34.58 -29.44 -4.92
CA LEU A 228 -35.81 -28.82 -4.40
C LEU A 228 -37.04 -29.18 -5.25
N ARG A 229 -36.90 -29.18 -6.59
CA ARG A 229 -37.97 -29.65 -7.48
C ARG A 229 -38.34 -31.11 -7.18
N TYR A 230 -37.36 -31.95 -6.83
CA TYR A 230 -37.59 -33.33 -6.41
C TYR A 230 -38.43 -33.44 -5.12
N PHE A 231 -38.20 -32.57 -4.13
CA PHE A 231 -39.05 -32.50 -2.94
C PHE A 231 -40.47 -31.99 -3.24
N GLU A 232 -40.60 -30.93 -4.04
CA GLU A 232 -41.89 -30.36 -4.45
C GLU A 232 -42.75 -31.39 -5.21
N GLN A 233 -42.16 -32.10 -6.19
CA GLN A 233 -42.83 -33.15 -6.97
C GLN A 233 -43.39 -34.28 -6.12
N ASN A 234 -42.74 -34.60 -5.00
CA ASN A 234 -43.16 -35.64 -4.06
C ASN A 234 -43.95 -35.07 -2.85
N ASN A 235 -44.44 -33.83 -2.95
CA ASN A 235 -45.32 -33.18 -1.97
C ASN A 235 -44.71 -33.03 -0.56
N GLN A 236 -43.37 -33.06 -0.45
CA GLN A 236 -42.65 -32.83 0.80
C GLN A 236 -42.16 -31.39 0.89
N LYS A 237 -42.54 -30.69 1.97
CA LYS A 237 -42.00 -29.36 2.28
C LYS A 237 -40.62 -29.48 2.93
N PHE A 238 -39.59 -29.60 2.11
CA PHE A 238 -38.21 -29.55 2.58
C PHE A 238 -37.78 -28.10 2.87
N ARG A 239 -37.20 -27.89 4.06
CA ARG A 239 -36.57 -26.61 4.46
C ARG A 239 -35.11 -26.87 4.83
N PRO A 240 -34.17 -26.77 3.87
CA PRO A 240 -32.75 -26.99 4.16
C PRO A 240 -32.28 -26.07 5.29
N LEU A 241 -31.75 -26.66 6.36
CA LEU A 241 -31.32 -25.97 7.60
C LEU A 241 -32.38 -25.00 8.18
N GLY A 242 -33.67 -25.24 7.91
CA GLY A 242 -34.78 -24.41 8.40
C GLY A 242 -35.18 -23.22 7.51
N GLY A 243 -34.47 -22.97 6.40
CA GLY A 243 -34.74 -21.86 5.48
C GLY A 243 -35.13 -22.29 4.05
N ASP A 244 -35.31 -21.31 3.18
CA ASP A 244 -35.57 -21.50 1.74
C ASP A 244 -34.25 -21.54 0.93
N LEU A 245 -34.30 -21.87 -0.37
CA LEU A 245 -33.09 -21.94 -1.24
C LEU A 245 -32.21 -20.69 -1.17
N HIS A 246 -32.82 -19.50 -1.19
CA HIS A 246 -32.09 -18.24 -1.10
C HIS A 246 -31.30 -18.12 0.21
N SER A 247 -31.75 -18.76 1.29
CA SER A 247 -31.01 -18.83 2.56
C SER A 247 -29.81 -19.78 2.46
N VAL A 248 -29.91 -20.87 1.71
CA VAL A 248 -28.78 -21.80 1.46
C VAL A 248 -27.73 -21.15 0.57
N LEU A 249 -28.15 -20.58 -0.57
CA LEU A 249 -27.27 -19.85 -1.47
C LEU A 249 -26.63 -18.65 -0.75
N GLY A 250 -27.39 -17.92 0.07
CA GLY A 250 -26.88 -16.86 0.94
C GLY A 250 -25.84 -17.36 1.95
N SER A 251 -26.05 -18.52 2.57
CA SER A 251 -25.08 -19.13 3.49
C SER A 251 -23.81 -19.62 2.77
N LEU A 252 -23.92 -20.11 1.55
CA LEU A 252 -22.77 -20.50 0.72
C LEU A 252 -21.99 -19.26 0.25
N HIS A 253 -22.70 -18.22 -0.16
CA HIS A 253 -22.09 -16.94 -0.53
C HIS A 253 -21.39 -16.26 0.66
N LEU A 254 -22.01 -16.24 1.85
CA LEU A 254 -21.37 -15.79 3.08
C LEU A 254 -20.11 -16.60 3.39
N THR A 255 -20.12 -17.92 3.16
CA THR A 255 -18.93 -18.76 3.36
C THR A 255 -17.81 -18.40 2.38
N ALA A 256 -18.13 -18.12 1.11
CA ALA A 256 -17.15 -17.65 0.12
C ALA A 256 -16.55 -16.31 0.56
N LEU A 257 -17.39 -15.35 0.96
CA LEU A 257 -17.02 -14.03 1.45
C LEU A 257 -16.12 -14.09 2.70
N THR A 258 -16.49 -14.86 3.73
CA THR A 258 -15.64 -15.00 4.93
C THR A 258 -14.31 -15.68 4.62
N THR A 259 -14.31 -16.67 3.73
CA THR A 259 -13.09 -17.36 3.31
C THR A 259 -12.14 -16.43 2.55
N LEU A 260 -12.68 -15.60 1.64
CA LEU A 260 -11.92 -14.60 0.88
C LEU A 260 -11.36 -13.50 1.79
N LEU A 261 -12.16 -13.04 2.77
CA LEU A 261 -11.71 -12.11 3.80
C LEU A 261 -10.55 -12.70 4.60
N ASP A 262 -10.65 -13.95 5.06
CA ASP A 262 -9.62 -14.60 5.88
C ASP A 262 -8.29 -14.75 5.11
N THR A 263 -8.33 -15.20 3.84
CA THR A 263 -7.11 -15.35 3.03
C THR A 263 -6.47 -14.00 2.66
N ARG A 264 -7.27 -13.05 2.17
CA ARG A 264 -6.77 -11.72 1.78
C ARG A 264 -6.35 -10.89 3.00
N SER A 265 -6.94 -11.10 4.18
CA SER A 265 -6.48 -10.45 5.42
C SER A 265 -5.13 -10.96 5.89
N ALA A 266 -4.84 -12.26 5.74
CA ALA A 266 -3.51 -12.81 6.05
C ALA A 266 -2.41 -12.23 5.12
N GLN A 267 -2.74 -12.05 3.84
CA GLN A 267 -1.85 -11.52 2.78
C GLN A 267 -1.85 -9.99 2.66
N ILE A 268 -2.57 -9.27 3.52
CA ILE A 268 -2.85 -7.83 3.36
C ILE A 268 -1.59 -6.98 3.22
N PHE A 269 -0.48 -7.38 3.85
CA PHE A 269 0.81 -6.70 3.73
C PHE A 269 1.35 -6.76 2.29
N ASP A 270 1.36 -7.95 1.67
CA ASP A 270 1.90 -8.16 0.33
C ASP A 270 0.97 -7.57 -0.74
N ILE A 271 -0.35 -7.66 -0.54
CA ILE A 271 -1.36 -6.93 -1.34
C ILE A 271 -1.07 -5.42 -1.33
N ILE A 272 -0.76 -4.84 -0.17
CA ILE A 272 -0.39 -3.42 -0.06
C ILE A 272 0.94 -3.14 -0.76
N MET A 273 1.93 -4.05 -0.64
CA MET A 273 3.23 -3.87 -1.27
C MET A 273 3.17 -3.92 -2.80
N ASP A 274 2.32 -4.74 -3.39
CA ASP A 274 2.16 -4.84 -4.85
C ASP A 274 1.27 -3.72 -5.45
N PHE A 275 0.70 -2.84 -4.63
CA PHE A 275 -0.08 -1.71 -5.13
C PHE A 275 0.79 -0.79 -6.03
N PRO A 276 0.38 -0.47 -7.28
CA PRO A 276 -1.01 -0.52 -7.78
C PRO A 276 -1.51 -1.78 -8.50
N SER A 277 -0.69 -2.79 -8.81
CA SER A 277 -1.18 -3.94 -9.61
C SER A 277 -2.20 -4.80 -8.86
N SER A 278 -2.13 -4.81 -7.52
CA SER A 278 -3.07 -5.48 -6.62
C SER A 278 -4.44 -4.80 -6.44
N SER A 279 -4.77 -3.79 -7.26
CA SER A 279 -6.05 -3.05 -7.15
C SER A 279 -7.31 -3.94 -7.16
N PRO A 280 -7.38 -5.08 -7.88
CA PRO A 280 -8.54 -5.98 -7.81
C PRO A 280 -8.70 -6.67 -6.45
N ALA A 281 -7.61 -7.15 -5.84
CA ALA A 281 -7.64 -7.71 -4.48
C ALA A 281 -8.03 -6.67 -3.41
N ILE A 282 -7.69 -5.40 -3.63
CA ILE A 282 -8.18 -4.26 -2.82
C ILE A 282 -9.70 -4.07 -2.97
N SER A 283 -10.26 -4.27 -4.17
CA SER A 283 -11.71 -4.22 -4.38
C SER A 283 -12.43 -5.40 -3.70
N ASP A 284 -11.90 -6.62 -3.81
CA ASP A 284 -12.43 -7.79 -3.08
C ASP A 284 -12.47 -7.52 -1.56
N LEU A 285 -11.39 -6.97 -1.00
CA LEU A 285 -11.34 -6.59 0.42
C LEU A 285 -12.34 -5.49 0.80
N LYS A 286 -12.55 -4.49 -0.07
CA LYS A 286 -13.55 -3.44 0.11
C LYS A 286 -14.96 -4.04 0.23
N ASP A 287 -15.34 -4.90 -0.70
CA ASP A 287 -16.66 -5.53 -0.71
C ASP A 287 -16.85 -6.45 0.52
N CYS A 288 -15.77 -7.06 1.01
CA CYS A 288 -15.76 -7.85 2.25
C CYS A 288 -15.83 -7.03 3.56
N LEU A 289 -15.62 -5.71 3.56
CA LEU A 289 -15.63 -4.91 4.80
C LEU A 289 -17.00 -4.84 5.50
N HIS A 290 -18.08 -5.14 4.78
CA HIS A 290 -19.43 -5.20 5.36
C HIS A 290 -19.65 -6.43 6.26
N LEU A 291 -18.73 -7.40 6.26
CA LEU A 291 -18.80 -8.59 7.10
C LEU A 291 -18.49 -8.27 8.58
N PRO A 292 -19.10 -9.00 9.53
CA PRO A 292 -18.79 -8.83 10.95
C PRO A 292 -17.31 -9.07 11.23
N ASN A 293 -16.71 -8.23 12.07
CA ASN A 293 -15.32 -8.28 12.52
C ASN A 293 -14.25 -8.14 11.40
N ALA A 294 -14.62 -7.85 10.15
CA ALA A 294 -13.67 -7.74 9.03
C ALA A 294 -12.54 -6.74 9.29
N ARG A 295 -12.91 -5.53 9.75
CA ARG A 295 -11.98 -4.47 10.14
C ARG A 295 -10.99 -4.93 11.21
N GLU A 296 -11.47 -5.64 12.24
CA GLU A 296 -10.62 -6.09 13.35
C GLU A 296 -9.63 -7.16 12.92
N SER A 297 -10.07 -8.13 12.11
CA SER A 297 -9.21 -9.17 11.52
C SER A 297 -8.10 -8.55 10.67
N MET A 298 -8.46 -7.64 9.77
CA MET A 298 -7.49 -6.92 8.92
C MET A 298 -6.50 -6.08 9.75
N ILE A 299 -6.97 -5.35 10.77
CA ILE A 299 -6.10 -4.56 11.65
C ILE A 299 -5.12 -5.48 12.39
N ALA A 300 -5.58 -6.61 12.92
CA ALA A 300 -4.73 -7.55 13.65
C ALA A 300 -3.64 -8.16 12.76
N GLN A 301 -4.01 -8.65 11.56
CA GLN A 301 -3.06 -9.24 10.61
C GLN A 301 -2.07 -8.22 10.05
N LEU A 302 -2.53 -7.02 9.68
CA LEU A 302 -1.65 -5.96 9.18
C LEU A 302 -0.69 -5.45 10.27
N ALA A 303 -1.19 -5.24 11.50
CA ALA A 303 -0.35 -4.84 12.62
C ALA A 303 0.74 -5.88 12.92
N LEU A 304 0.38 -7.17 12.95
CA LEU A 304 1.34 -8.27 13.16
C LEU A 304 2.44 -8.27 12.09
N ASN A 305 2.05 -8.19 10.82
CA ASN A 305 3.00 -8.13 9.70
C ASN A 305 3.91 -6.90 9.75
N ILE A 306 3.40 -5.71 10.09
CA ILE A 306 4.20 -4.49 10.25
C ILE A 306 5.27 -4.68 11.34
N HIS A 307 4.90 -5.22 12.51
CA HIS A 307 5.87 -5.44 13.60
C HIS A 307 6.95 -6.44 13.21
N GLN A 308 6.60 -7.53 12.51
CA GLN A 308 7.56 -8.56 12.12
C GLN A 308 8.48 -8.16 10.95
N ARG A 309 7.97 -7.41 9.96
CA ARG A 309 8.65 -7.17 8.66
C ARG A 309 9.19 -5.75 8.44
N LEU A 310 8.80 -4.77 9.27
CA LEU A 310 9.23 -3.36 9.11
C LEU A 310 9.85 -2.76 10.37
N LEU A 311 9.35 -3.09 11.56
CA LEU A 311 9.76 -2.44 12.82
C LEU A 311 11.03 -3.05 13.42
N HIS A 312 12.06 -3.25 12.58
CA HIS A 312 13.37 -3.76 12.98
C HIS A 312 14.53 -2.93 12.39
N PRO A 313 15.70 -2.84 13.05
CA PRO A 313 16.80 -1.97 12.61
C PRO A 313 17.32 -2.25 11.20
N GLY A 314 17.24 -3.50 10.73
CA GLY A 314 17.69 -3.89 9.38
C GLY A 314 16.82 -3.38 8.22
N ALA A 315 15.63 -2.82 8.47
CA ALA A 315 14.80 -2.26 7.41
C ALA A 315 15.32 -0.87 7.02
N GLN A 316 15.42 -0.58 5.71
CA GLN A 316 15.84 0.74 5.22
C GLN A 316 14.71 1.77 5.40
N THR A 317 15.05 2.97 5.85
CA THR A 317 14.10 4.06 6.11
C THR A 317 13.29 4.46 4.88
N SER A 318 13.93 4.50 3.70
CA SER A 318 13.29 4.68 2.39
C SER A 318 12.23 3.62 2.10
N GLY A 319 12.54 2.34 2.36
CA GLY A 319 11.60 1.23 2.24
C GLY A 319 10.38 1.37 3.16
N ILE A 320 10.60 1.72 4.43
CA ILE A 320 9.49 1.93 5.39
C ILE A 320 8.59 3.10 4.95
N ILE A 321 9.16 4.20 4.44
CA ILE A 321 8.39 5.32 3.90
C ILE A 321 7.61 4.89 2.66
N LEU A 322 8.20 4.10 1.75
CA LEU A 322 7.50 3.56 0.58
C LEU A 322 6.33 2.64 0.97
N THR A 323 6.52 1.75 1.95
CA THR A 323 5.43 0.91 2.47
C THR A 323 4.35 1.74 3.17
N TYR A 324 4.72 2.79 3.93
CA TYR A 324 3.75 3.72 4.50
C TYR A 324 2.88 4.38 3.42
N LEU A 325 3.51 4.85 2.34
CA LEU A 325 2.81 5.48 1.23
C LEU A 325 1.85 4.53 0.53
N ARG A 326 2.30 3.31 0.22
CA ARG A 326 1.44 2.27 -0.36
C ARG A 326 0.29 1.89 0.60
N MET A 327 0.57 1.76 1.89
CA MET A 327 -0.45 1.50 2.93
C MET A 327 -1.49 2.62 3.01
N VAL A 328 -1.07 3.89 2.97
CA VAL A 328 -1.98 5.05 2.97
C VAL A 328 -2.86 5.05 1.73
N SER A 329 -2.29 4.79 0.53
CA SER A 329 -3.05 4.75 -0.72
C SER A 329 -4.04 3.57 -0.77
N ALA A 330 -3.58 2.36 -0.45
CA ALA A 330 -4.40 1.15 -0.50
C ALA A 330 -5.51 1.14 0.57
N LEU A 331 -5.19 1.46 1.83
CA LEU A 331 -6.20 1.43 2.91
C LEU A 331 -7.29 2.50 2.75
N ARG A 332 -7.02 3.62 2.06
CA ARG A 332 -8.06 4.61 1.70
C ARG A 332 -9.07 4.10 0.66
N LEU A 333 -8.63 3.21 -0.24
CA LEU A 333 -9.51 2.58 -1.22
C LEU A 333 -10.34 1.46 -0.59
N ILE A 334 -9.76 0.72 0.37
CA ILE A 334 -10.47 -0.33 1.11
C ILE A 334 -11.48 0.29 2.10
N ASP A 335 -11.03 1.11 3.06
CA ASP A 335 -11.88 1.68 4.12
C ASP A 335 -12.03 3.20 3.97
N GLU A 336 -13.12 3.62 3.33
CA GLU A 336 -13.47 5.05 3.15
C GLU A 336 -13.63 5.80 4.48
N SER A 337 -13.92 5.10 5.58
CA SER A 337 -13.99 5.72 6.92
C SER A 337 -12.63 5.98 7.55
N GLY A 338 -11.54 5.38 7.02
CA GLY A 338 -10.18 5.55 7.50
C GLY A 338 -9.87 4.94 8.88
N VAL A 339 -10.79 4.15 9.45
CA VAL A 339 -10.63 3.53 10.77
C VAL A 339 -9.47 2.53 10.76
N VAL A 340 -9.39 1.66 9.74
CA VAL A 340 -8.30 0.68 9.61
C VAL A 340 -6.94 1.38 9.59
N LEU A 341 -6.80 2.40 8.75
CA LEU A 341 -5.59 3.21 8.61
C LEU A 341 -5.22 3.96 9.91
N SER A 342 -6.23 4.49 10.63
CA SER A 342 -6.00 5.20 11.90
C SER A 342 -5.43 4.31 13.00
N ARG A 343 -5.72 3.00 12.98
CA ARG A 343 -5.27 2.02 13.98
C ARG A 343 -3.94 1.34 13.60
N THR A 344 -3.62 1.20 12.31
CA THR A 344 -2.38 0.53 11.86
C THR A 344 -1.20 1.48 11.61
N ALA A 345 -1.45 2.77 11.32
CA ALA A 345 -0.39 3.77 11.12
C ALA A 345 0.43 4.16 12.38
N PRO A 346 -0.13 4.28 13.61
CA PRO A 346 0.61 4.85 14.75
C PRO A 346 1.93 4.14 15.12
N PRO A 347 2.03 2.79 15.15
CA PRO A 347 3.31 2.12 15.42
C PRO A 347 4.39 2.48 14.41
N LEU A 348 4.03 2.56 13.12
CA LEU A 348 4.96 2.93 12.05
C LEU A 348 5.41 4.38 12.17
N ARG A 349 4.49 5.30 12.51
CA ARG A 349 4.81 6.72 12.76
C ARG A 349 5.76 6.89 13.93
N SER A 350 5.50 6.21 15.05
CA SER A 350 6.38 6.22 16.23
C SER A 350 7.79 5.71 15.89
N TYR A 351 7.88 4.63 15.12
CA TYR A 351 9.17 4.09 14.69
C TYR A 351 9.91 5.04 13.74
N LEU A 352 9.22 5.64 12.77
CA LEU A 352 9.80 6.65 11.88
C LEU A 352 10.28 7.90 12.65
N ARG A 353 9.56 8.37 13.67
CA ARG A 353 10.04 9.46 14.57
C ARG A 353 11.33 9.11 15.30
N SER A 354 11.50 7.85 15.69
CA SER A 354 12.70 7.40 16.41
C SER A 354 13.97 7.36 15.56
N ARG A 355 13.85 7.42 14.22
CA ARG A 355 14.99 7.31 13.30
C ARG A 355 15.49 8.70 12.87
N PRO A 356 16.78 9.04 13.09
CA PRO A 356 17.29 10.39 12.84
C PRO A 356 17.34 10.75 11.34
N ASP A 357 17.42 9.75 10.46
CA ASP A 357 17.53 9.91 9.01
C ASP A 357 16.18 10.10 8.30
N THR A 358 15.05 9.91 9.00
CA THR A 358 13.70 9.95 8.43
C THR A 358 13.35 11.28 7.77
N VAL A 359 13.74 12.42 8.34
CA VAL A 359 13.46 13.72 7.73
C VAL A 359 14.16 13.83 6.37
N SER A 360 15.44 13.45 6.30
CA SER A 360 16.21 13.46 5.06
C SER A 360 15.61 12.50 4.03
N ALA A 361 15.22 11.28 4.45
CA ALA A 361 14.63 10.29 3.56
C ALA A 361 13.28 10.75 2.97
N ILE A 362 12.41 11.40 3.76
CA ILE A 362 11.14 11.97 3.26
C ILE A 362 11.40 13.15 2.31
N VAL A 363 12.36 14.03 2.61
CA VAL A 363 12.72 15.13 1.70
C VAL A 363 13.27 14.61 0.37
N THR A 364 14.14 13.59 0.39
CA THR A 364 14.62 12.92 -0.84
C THR A 364 13.49 12.22 -1.61
N ALA A 365 12.52 11.61 -0.92
CA ALA A 365 11.33 11.05 -1.57
C ALA A 365 10.52 12.12 -2.31
N LEU A 366 10.27 13.27 -1.67
CA LEU A 366 9.48 14.37 -2.22
C LEU A 366 10.19 15.12 -3.37
N VAL A 367 11.49 15.40 -3.24
CA VAL A 367 12.23 16.33 -4.13
C VAL A 367 13.14 15.62 -5.14
N GLY A 368 13.66 14.45 -4.81
CA GLY A 368 14.67 13.73 -5.61
C GLY A 368 14.13 13.10 -6.90
N THR A 369 14.92 12.20 -7.49
CA THR A 369 14.66 11.60 -8.82
C THR A 369 14.36 10.09 -8.78
N ASP A 370 14.28 9.48 -7.59
CA ASP A 370 14.00 8.05 -7.44
C ASP A 370 12.60 7.70 -8.01
N PRO A 371 12.50 6.76 -8.98
CA PRO A 371 11.23 6.37 -9.58
C PRO A 371 10.23 5.73 -8.60
N ALA A 372 10.70 5.12 -7.50
CA ALA A 372 9.82 4.47 -6.51
C ALA A 372 8.86 5.47 -5.84
N PHE A 373 9.27 6.73 -5.70
CA PHE A 373 8.46 7.80 -5.12
C PHE A 373 7.72 8.65 -6.18
N GLU A 374 7.80 8.32 -7.47
CA GLU A 374 7.17 9.13 -8.51
C GLU A 374 5.63 9.15 -8.41
N SER A 375 5.01 8.12 -7.83
CA SER A 375 3.58 8.15 -7.47
C SER A 375 3.26 9.22 -6.42
N LEU A 376 4.09 9.39 -5.39
CA LEU A 376 3.96 10.47 -4.41
C LEU A 376 4.17 11.84 -5.06
N ARG A 377 5.14 11.96 -5.98
CA ARG A 377 5.38 13.20 -6.73
C ARG A 377 4.25 13.51 -7.71
N ALA A 378 3.62 12.49 -8.30
CA ALA A 378 2.42 12.65 -9.09
C ALA A 378 1.26 13.17 -8.23
N GLU A 379 1.05 12.63 -7.02
CA GLU A 379 0.00 13.10 -6.10
C GLU A 379 0.26 14.52 -5.58
N LEU A 380 1.52 14.86 -5.27
CA LEU A 380 1.97 16.24 -5.01
C LEU A 380 1.59 17.19 -6.16
N ARG A 381 1.79 16.75 -7.42
CA ARG A 381 1.48 17.51 -8.64
C ARG A 381 -0.02 17.51 -8.97
N ARG A 382 -0.82 16.58 -8.44
CA ARG A 382 -2.28 16.64 -8.51
C ARG A 382 -2.73 17.85 -7.70
N GLU A 383 -3.06 18.91 -8.43
CA GLU A 383 -3.65 20.10 -7.86
C GLU A 383 -4.95 19.73 -7.16
N ASN A 384 -5.13 20.18 -5.91
CA ASN A 384 -6.39 20.05 -5.20
C ASN A 384 -7.39 21.05 -5.80
N THR A 385 -7.94 20.70 -6.97
CA THR A 385 -8.74 21.57 -7.84
C THR A 385 -10.08 21.98 -7.24
N TYR A 386 -10.45 21.45 -6.07
CA TYR A 386 -11.78 21.61 -5.48
C TYR A 386 -12.06 22.99 -4.86
N TYR A 387 -11.04 23.83 -4.60
CA TYR A 387 -11.22 25.18 -4.02
C TYR A 387 -10.87 26.34 -4.95
N GLY A 388 -10.65 26.09 -6.25
CA GLY A 388 -10.21 27.10 -7.22
C GLY A 388 -11.31 28.01 -7.82
N SER A 389 -12.59 27.65 -7.69
CA SER A 389 -13.72 28.33 -8.36
C SER A 389 -14.25 29.55 -7.59
N ASP A 390 -14.49 29.44 -6.29
CA ASP A 390 -15.29 30.43 -5.55
C ASP A 390 -14.54 31.68 -5.07
N ALA A 391 -13.20 31.68 -5.12
CA ALA A 391 -12.39 32.85 -4.78
C ALA A 391 -12.64 34.08 -5.69
N ARG A 392 -13.33 33.90 -6.84
CA ARG A 392 -13.77 34.99 -7.72
C ARG A 392 -15.07 35.65 -7.27
N ASN A 393 -15.96 34.91 -6.59
CA ASN A 393 -17.28 35.41 -6.18
C ASN A 393 -17.24 36.23 -4.88
N LEU A 394 -16.22 36.06 -4.02
CA LEU A 394 -16.13 36.82 -2.77
C LEU A 394 -15.55 38.24 -2.92
N LYS A 395 -15.01 38.60 -4.09
CA LYS A 395 -14.41 39.93 -4.34
C LYS A 395 -15.38 40.99 -4.87
N THR A 396 -16.62 40.62 -5.23
CA THR A 396 -17.65 41.56 -5.71
C THR A 396 -18.36 42.33 -4.59
N ASN A 397 -18.38 41.79 -3.36
CA ASN A 397 -19.17 42.35 -2.25
C ASN A 397 -18.40 43.32 -1.32
N ARG A 398 -17.16 43.70 -1.65
CA ARG A 398 -16.31 44.58 -0.81
C ARG A 398 -16.31 46.07 -1.20
N LYS A 399 -17.22 46.49 -2.08
CA LYS A 399 -17.43 47.90 -2.47
C LYS A 399 -18.92 48.29 -2.49
N ARG A 400 -19.50 48.55 -1.30
CA ARG A 400 -20.58 49.54 -1.06
C ARG A 400 -20.99 49.53 0.42
N LYS A 401 -20.30 50.33 1.24
CA LYS A 401 -20.89 50.87 2.48
C LYS A 401 -20.39 52.29 2.76
N GLY A 402 -20.74 53.18 1.85
CA GLY A 402 -20.64 54.63 2.06
C GLY A 402 -21.99 55.19 2.50
N LYS A 403 -22.09 55.55 3.78
CA LYS A 403 -22.70 56.79 4.29
C LYS A 403 -24.06 57.28 3.71
N GLU A 404 -25.14 56.94 4.40
CA GLU A 404 -26.42 57.70 4.53
C GLU A 404 -27.10 57.14 5.81
N VAL A 405 -27.19 57.83 6.95
CA VAL A 405 -27.96 59.05 7.34
C VAL A 405 -29.48 58.79 7.54
N ALA A 406 -29.82 58.53 8.80
CA ALA A 406 -31.06 58.84 9.54
C ALA A 406 -32.46 58.48 8.96
N LYS A 407 -33.25 57.71 9.73
CA LYS A 407 -34.33 58.23 10.58
C LYS A 407 -35.05 57.14 11.41
N ASN A 408 -35.31 57.50 12.68
CA ASN A 408 -36.47 57.21 13.55
C ASN A 408 -37.23 55.87 13.44
N GLY A 409 -37.38 55.15 14.57
CA GLY A 409 -38.29 54.00 14.69
C GLY A 409 -38.25 53.26 16.03
N THR A 410 -38.82 53.86 17.08
CA THR A 410 -38.96 53.35 18.46
C THR A 410 -39.59 51.95 18.58
N THR A 411 -39.11 51.12 19.54
CA THR A 411 -39.84 50.19 20.47
C THR A 411 -38.75 49.33 21.17
N LEU A 412 -38.31 49.61 22.42
CA LEU A 412 -38.87 49.14 23.72
C LEU A 412 -39.07 47.60 23.76
N THR A 413 -38.68 46.78 24.76
CA THR A 413 -38.00 46.87 26.09
C THR A 413 -37.75 45.41 26.52
N ALA A 414 -36.78 44.99 27.36
CA ALA A 414 -35.65 45.61 28.07
C ALA A 414 -34.49 44.56 28.11
N GLY A 415 -33.56 44.38 29.08
CA GLY A 415 -33.23 44.99 30.37
C GLY A 415 -32.38 44.01 31.23
N TYR A 416 -31.42 44.51 32.02
CA TYR A 416 -30.42 43.78 32.85
C TYR A 416 -29.28 43.05 32.08
N ASP A 417 -28.02 43.08 32.55
CA ASP A 417 -27.28 44.13 33.27
C ASP A 417 -25.77 43.84 33.13
N GLU A 418 -24.92 44.86 32.99
CA GLU A 418 -23.46 44.69 32.96
C GLU A 418 -22.87 44.80 34.36
N HIS A 419 -22.15 43.78 34.85
CA HIS A 419 -21.13 43.95 35.91
C HIS A 419 -20.19 42.75 36.08
N ARG A 420 -18.95 42.86 35.57
CA ARG A 420 -17.69 43.04 36.36
C ARG A 420 -16.46 42.53 35.62
N SER A 421 -15.41 43.33 35.66
CA SER A 421 -14.02 42.90 35.46
C SER A 421 -13.48 42.18 36.69
N MET A 422 -12.70 41.13 36.51
CA MET A 422 -11.52 40.87 37.34
C MET A 422 -10.59 39.87 36.67
N ASP A 423 -9.30 40.19 36.67
CA ASP A 423 -8.24 39.28 36.25
C ASP A 423 -8.18 38.07 37.18
N HIS A 424 -7.87 36.90 36.63
CA HIS A 424 -7.23 35.83 37.39
C HIS A 424 -6.44 34.92 36.47
N ASP A 425 -5.13 34.88 36.70
CA ASP A 425 -4.24 33.89 36.14
C ASP A 425 -4.64 32.50 36.65
N ASN A 426 -4.79 31.53 35.75
CA ASN A 426 -4.83 30.11 36.11
C ASN A 426 -4.31 29.26 34.95
N GLU A 427 -3.01 28.97 34.97
CA GLU A 427 -2.47 27.80 34.27
C GLU A 427 -3.19 26.56 34.80
N GLY A 428 -3.81 25.79 33.91
CA GLY A 428 -4.53 24.58 34.27
C GLY A 428 -4.91 23.82 33.01
N ASP A 429 -4.35 22.63 32.86
CA ASP A 429 -4.56 21.77 31.71
C ASP A 429 -6.05 21.42 31.54
N VAL A 430 -6.61 21.75 30.37
CA VAL A 430 -7.92 21.25 29.93
C VAL A 430 -7.74 20.61 28.55
N GLU A 431 -7.04 19.47 28.52
CA GLU A 431 -7.19 18.49 27.43
C GLU A 431 -8.55 17.76 27.55
N GLU A 432 -9.64 18.52 27.50
CA GLU A 432 -10.99 17.97 27.47
C GLU A 432 -11.87 18.80 26.52
N PHE A 433 -12.71 18.10 25.73
CA PHE A 433 -13.46 18.60 24.57
C PHE A 433 -12.57 18.94 23.35
N GLY A 434 -12.56 18.01 22.39
CA GLY A 434 -11.78 18.12 21.17
C GLY A 434 -12.11 19.37 20.33
N HIS A 435 -11.06 19.92 19.72
CA HIS A 435 -11.03 21.10 18.86
C HIS A 435 -12.32 21.28 18.01
N PHE A 436 -13.16 22.24 18.38
CA PHE A 436 -14.41 22.53 17.68
C PHE A 436 -14.13 23.40 16.45
N ASP A 437 -13.98 22.77 15.29
CA ASP A 437 -13.76 23.47 14.02
C ASP A 437 -15.07 24.11 13.50
N PRO A 438 -15.15 25.45 13.34
CA PRO A 438 -16.35 26.10 12.81
C PRO A 438 -16.71 25.75 11.36
N GLU A 439 -15.82 25.10 10.60
CA GLU A 439 -16.12 24.64 9.24
C GLU A 439 -16.95 23.36 9.19
N TYR A 440 -17.01 22.61 10.29
CA TYR A 440 -17.66 21.29 10.38
C TYR A 440 -19.15 21.32 9.99
N TRP A 441 -19.88 22.36 10.42
CA TRP A 441 -21.31 22.57 10.13
C TRP A 441 -21.63 22.93 8.68
N LYS A 442 -20.62 23.22 7.85
CA LYS A 442 -20.79 23.59 6.44
C LYS A 442 -20.56 22.42 5.48
N ASN A 443 -20.15 21.25 5.97
CA ASN A 443 -19.87 20.09 5.13
C ASN A 443 -21.13 19.24 4.89
N PRO A 444 -21.72 19.21 3.68
CA PRO A 444 -22.89 18.38 3.38
C PRO A 444 -22.59 16.87 3.36
N TYR A 445 -21.31 16.47 3.37
CA TYR A 445 -20.85 15.09 3.45
C TYR A 445 -20.38 14.70 4.86
N TRP A 446 -20.73 15.49 5.89
CA TRP A 446 -20.37 15.15 7.26
C TRP A 446 -21.07 13.86 7.72
N GLN A 447 -20.29 12.95 8.32
CA GLN A 447 -20.78 11.73 8.96
C GLN A 447 -20.28 11.66 10.41
N PRO A 448 -21.07 11.12 11.35
CA PRO A 448 -20.62 10.87 12.71
C PRO A 448 -19.48 9.85 12.74
N ARG A 449 -18.66 9.89 13.79
CA ARG A 449 -17.54 8.93 13.95
C ARG A 449 -18.09 7.49 14.04
N PRO A 450 -17.50 6.51 13.32
CA PRO A 450 -17.85 5.10 13.48
C PRO A 450 -17.65 4.61 14.92
N VAL A 451 -18.43 3.63 15.36
CA VAL A 451 -18.34 3.08 16.74
C VAL A 451 -16.97 2.45 17.00
N ASP A 452 -16.38 1.81 15.99
CA ASP A 452 -15.07 1.13 16.08
C ASP A 452 -13.87 2.10 16.06
N ALA A 453 -14.13 3.40 15.95
CA ALA A 453 -13.12 4.44 15.89
C ALA A 453 -12.58 4.76 17.29
N GLY A 454 -11.28 4.55 17.51
CA GLY A 454 -10.63 4.87 18.80
C GLY A 454 -10.65 6.37 19.13
N VAL A 455 -10.33 6.71 20.38
CA VAL A 455 -10.33 8.11 20.88
C VAL A 455 -9.45 9.03 20.02
N SER A 456 -8.33 8.53 19.51
CA SER A 456 -7.40 9.22 18.61
C SER A 456 -7.86 9.31 17.15
N PHE A 457 -9.09 8.91 16.82
CA PHE A 457 -9.62 9.01 15.46
C PHE A 457 -9.91 10.47 15.10
N SER A 458 -9.05 11.03 14.24
CA SER A 458 -9.43 12.14 13.36
C SER A 458 -10.03 11.57 12.08
N ALA A 459 -11.14 12.17 11.61
CA ALA A 459 -11.72 11.86 10.31
C ALA A 459 -10.75 12.31 9.20
N THR A 460 -9.80 11.44 8.89
CA THR A 460 -8.60 11.74 8.07
C THR A 460 -8.94 11.85 6.57
N SER A 461 -10.23 11.74 6.21
CA SER A 461 -10.73 11.44 4.86
C SER A 461 -10.34 12.42 3.76
N ASN A 462 -9.96 13.66 4.11
CA ASN A 462 -9.52 14.69 3.16
C ASN A 462 -8.07 15.16 3.34
N SER A 463 -7.28 14.59 4.26
CA SER A 463 -5.86 14.97 4.38
C SER A 463 -5.04 14.34 3.25
N ASP A 464 -4.33 15.16 2.48
CA ASP A 464 -3.37 14.70 1.46
C ASP A 464 -2.34 13.73 2.09
N ILE A 465 -1.86 12.76 1.31
CA ILE A 465 -0.73 11.88 1.65
C ILE A 465 0.46 12.71 2.17
N VAL A 466 0.69 13.88 1.57
CA VAL A 466 1.72 14.84 2.02
C VAL A 466 1.46 15.34 3.44
N ASN A 467 0.26 15.80 3.75
CA ASN A 467 -0.10 16.22 5.11
C ASN A 467 0.01 15.04 6.09
N MET A 468 -0.28 13.83 5.62
CA MET A 468 -0.18 12.60 6.40
C MET A 468 1.27 12.15 6.66
N LEU A 469 2.22 12.49 5.78
CA LEU A 469 3.67 12.41 6.02
C LEU A 469 4.16 13.51 6.97
N VAL A 470 3.65 14.74 6.82
CA VAL A 470 4.04 15.88 7.67
C VAL A 470 3.60 15.65 9.12
N SER A 471 2.40 15.07 9.34
CA SER A 471 1.91 14.67 10.68
C SER A 471 2.76 13.60 11.38
N ILE A 472 3.77 13.03 10.71
CA ILE A 472 4.78 12.19 11.37
C ILE A 472 5.71 13.06 12.24
N PHE A 473 5.85 14.36 11.97
CA PHE A 473 6.69 15.26 12.75
C PHE A 473 5.86 16.14 13.67
N ASP A 474 6.26 16.21 14.95
CA ASP A 474 5.59 17.06 15.93
C ASP A 474 5.99 18.54 15.76
N GLU A 475 7.19 18.81 15.22
CA GLU A 475 7.63 20.15 14.80
C GLU A 475 7.90 20.23 13.29
N GLU A 476 7.11 21.03 12.57
CA GLU A 476 7.31 21.31 11.14
C GLU A 476 8.66 22.00 10.83
N ALA A 477 9.26 22.68 11.82
CA ALA A 477 10.51 23.41 11.65
C ALA A 477 11.69 22.50 11.27
N HIS A 478 11.76 21.28 11.81
CA HIS A 478 12.80 20.31 11.44
C HIS A 478 12.68 19.88 9.97
N PHE A 479 11.44 19.69 9.48
CA PHE A 479 11.19 19.35 8.08
C PHE A 479 11.60 20.48 7.14
N VAL A 480 11.23 21.74 7.45
CA VAL A 480 11.61 22.91 6.64
C VAL A 480 13.14 23.08 6.59
N ASN A 481 13.83 22.96 7.72
CA ASN A 481 15.30 23.07 7.77
C ASN A 481 16.00 21.96 6.96
N ALA A 482 15.47 20.73 6.95
CA ALA A 482 16.00 19.64 6.13
C ALA A 482 15.72 19.85 4.64
N LEU A 483 14.54 20.35 4.29
CA LEU A 483 14.18 20.75 2.93
C LEU A 483 15.10 21.85 2.41
N GLU A 484 15.35 22.91 3.19
CA GLU A 484 16.30 23.98 2.88
C GLU A 484 17.70 23.42 2.56
N ARG A 485 18.22 22.53 3.42
CA ARG A 485 19.52 21.87 3.23
C ARG A 485 19.57 21.00 1.97
N SER A 486 18.54 20.18 1.73
CA SER A 486 18.46 19.33 0.54
C SER A 486 18.38 20.18 -0.74
N THR A 487 17.54 21.22 -0.76
CA THR A 487 17.43 22.11 -1.92
C THR A 487 18.73 22.84 -2.20
N ALA A 488 19.43 23.35 -1.18
CA ALA A 488 20.75 23.96 -1.35
C ALA A 488 21.78 22.97 -1.92
N ALA A 489 21.84 21.75 -1.39
CA ALA A 489 22.76 20.70 -1.85
C ALA A 489 22.47 20.24 -3.29
N GLU A 490 21.21 20.12 -3.68
CA GLU A 490 20.84 19.85 -5.06
C GLU A 490 21.10 21.02 -6.00
N LEU A 491 20.93 22.26 -5.53
CA LEU A 491 21.14 23.46 -6.34
C LEU A 491 22.63 23.63 -6.69
N ILE A 492 23.54 23.43 -5.74
CA ILE A 492 24.99 23.50 -5.99
C ILE A 492 25.44 22.47 -7.04
N LYS A 493 24.73 21.35 -7.19
CA LYS A 493 25.00 20.30 -8.19
C LYS A 493 24.40 20.58 -9.58
N VAL A 494 23.72 21.71 -9.80
CA VAL A 494 23.13 22.03 -11.11
C VAL A 494 24.21 22.41 -12.11
N LYS A 495 24.45 21.53 -13.09
CA LYS A 495 25.33 21.79 -14.24
C LYS A 495 24.67 22.75 -15.24
N GLY A 496 25.48 23.38 -16.11
CA GLY A 496 24.99 24.27 -17.17
C GLY A 496 24.92 25.76 -16.81
N TYR A 497 25.64 26.21 -15.78
CA TYR A 497 25.69 27.64 -15.41
C TYR A 497 26.49 28.51 -16.41
N SER A 498 27.50 27.95 -17.09
CA SER A 498 28.25 28.65 -18.14
C SER A 498 27.35 28.99 -19.35
N PRO A 499 27.38 30.22 -19.87
CA PRO A 499 26.54 30.65 -21.00
C PRO A 499 26.94 30.05 -22.36
N ASP A 500 28.09 29.39 -22.46
CA ASP A 500 28.76 29.14 -23.75
C ASP A 500 28.81 27.67 -24.18
N LYS A 501 28.65 26.70 -23.27
CA LYS A 501 28.91 25.28 -23.59
C LYS A 501 27.80 24.49 -24.32
N GLU A 502 26.55 24.96 -24.40
CA GLU A 502 25.45 24.10 -24.90
C GLU A 502 24.52 24.66 -25.99
N VAL A 503 24.61 25.92 -26.40
CA VAL A 503 23.66 26.45 -27.41
C VAL A 503 24.32 27.37 -28.43
N GLY A 504 24.70 26.80 -29.58
CA GLY A 504 25.17 27.49 -30.79
C GLY A 504 24.09 28.28 -31.54
N LEU A 505 23.07 28.80 -30.84
CA LEU A 505 22.05 29.65 -31.42
C LEU A 505 22.56 31.10 -31.59
N PRO A 506 22.23 31.80 -32.69
CA PRO A 506 22.58 33.20 -32.87
C PRO A 506 22.03 34.12 -31.78
N ASN A 507 22.68 35.27 -31.57
CA ASN A 507 22.28 36.30 -30.58
C ASN A 507 20.84 36.82 -30.75
N SER A 508 20.19 36.61 -31.90
CA SER A 508 18.77 36.90 -32.10
C SER A 508 17.83 36.01 -31.27
N PHE A 509 18.29 34.85 -30.80
CA PHE A 509 17.54 33.89 -29.99
C PHE A 509 17.82 34.01 -28.48
N ASN A 510 18.23 35.18 -27.97
CA ASN A 510 18.51 35.39 -26.54
C ASN A 510 17.36 34.93 -25.61
N ILE A 511 16.10 35.10 -26.02
CA ILE A 511 14.92 34.60 -25.26
C ILE A 511 14.92 33.07 -25.20
N LEU A 512 15.18 32.40 -26.33
CA LEU A 512 15.21 30.94 -26.42
C LEU A 512 16.42 30.37 -25.66
N LYS A 513 17.60 31.00 -25.78
CA LYS A 513 18.82 30.63 -25.04
C LYS A 513 18.63 30.80 -23.52
N HIS A 514 17.91 31.83 -23.08
CA HIS A 514 17.54 32.02 -21.67
C HIS A 514 16.55 30.94 -21.19
N MET A 515 15.54 30.60 -21.99
CA MET A 515 14.54 29.57 -21.65
C MET A 515 15.15 28.15 -21.58
N LEU A 516 16.00 27.79 -22.55
CA LEU A 516 16.65 26.47 -22.60
C LEU A 516 17.59 26.22 -21.40
N LEU A 517 18.20 27.29 -20.88
CA LEU A 517 19.12 27.21 -19.74
C LEU A 517 18.44 27.35 -18.37
N ILE A 518 17.15 27.73 -18.33
CA ILE A 518 16.31 27.62 -17.13
C ILE A 518 15.66 26.23 -17.03
N LEU A 519 15.59 25.49 -18.15
CA LEU A 519 14.94 24.19 -18.27
C LEU A 519 15.38 23.16 -17.19
N PRO A 520 16.67 23.05 -16.80
CA PRO A 520 17.10 22.19 -15.69
C PRO A 520 16.59 22.60 -14.29
N LEU A 521 16.21 23.87 -14.11
CA LEU A 521 15.69 24.42 -12.86
C LEU A 521 14.16 24.33 -12.76
N ILE A 522 13.43 24.17 -13.89
CA ILE A 522 11.96 24.14 -13.92
C ILE A 522 11.36 23.12 -12.91
N PRO A 523 11.85 21.87 -12.80
CA PRO A 523 11.33 20.92 -11.81
C PRO A 523 11.46 21.41 -10.36
N LYS A 524 12.55 22.12 -10.04
CA LYS A 524 12.82 22.63 -8.68
C LYS A 524 11.92 23.81 -8.33
N TYR A 525 11.71 24.74 -9.27
CA TYR A 525 10.71 25.81 -9.14
C TYR A 525 9.28 25.25 -9.00
N HIS A 526 8.94 24.20 -9.76
CA HIS A 526 7.63 23.55 -9.70
C HIS A 526 7.39 22.84 -8.35
N ASN A 527 8.37 22.06 -7.88
CA ASN A 527 8.32 21.41 -6.57
C ASN A 527 8.17 22.44 -5.43
N ASN A 528 8.94 23.53 -5.45
CA ASN A 528 8.80 24.62 -4.47
C ASN A 528 7.39 25.24 -4.49
N LEU A 529 6.83 25.51 -5.67
CA LEU A 529 5.48 26.06 -5.82
C LEU A 529 4.38 25.15 -5.25
N ILE A 530 4.52 23.82 -5.41
CA ILE A 530 3.61 22.84 -4.78
C ILE A 530 3.72 22.90 -3.26
N LEU A 531 4.94 22.90 -2.73
CA LEU A 531 5.18 22.94 -1.30
C LEU A 531 4.63 24.25 -0.68
N LYS A 532 4.74 25.39 -1.36
CA LYS A 532 4.10 26.65 -0.93
C LYS A 532 2.59 26.57 -0.75
N LYS A 533 1.89 25.89 -1.66
CA LYS A 533 0.44 25.67 -1.56
C LYS A 533 0.05 24.79 -0.35
N ARG A 534 0.99 24.01 0.21
CA ARG A 534 0.76 23.12 1.36
C ARG A 534 1.22 23.73 2.70
N PHE A 535 2.45 24.24 2.76
CA PHE A 535 3.09 24.73 3.99
C PHE A 535 2.91 26.24 4.23
N GLY A 536 2.48 26.99 3.22
CA GLY A 536 2.39 28.45 3.24
C GLY A 536 3.68 29.13 2.77
N GLU A 537 3.54 30.30 2.14
CA GLU A 537 4.64 31.00 1.46
C GLU A 537 5.75 31.45 2.42
N ALA A 538 5.39 31.91 3.64
CA ALA A 538 6.34 32.46 4.60
C ALA A 538 7.42 31.44 5.04
N LYS A 539 7.07 30.15 5.16
CA LYS A 539 8.00 29.09 5.59
C LYS A 539 9.01 28.70 4.51
N LEU A 540 8.72 28.96 3.23
CA LEU A 540 9.57 28.59 2.10
C LEU A 540 10.30 29.78 1.47
N ALA A 541 10.22 30.96 2.11
CA ALA A 541 10.86 32.19 1.65
C ALA A 541 12.39 32.07 1.51
N ARG A 542 13.07 31.23 2.30
CA ARG A 542 14.52 30.97 2.11
C ARG A 542 14.79 30.21 0.80
N CYS A 543 14.04 29.14 0.55
CA CYS A 543 14.15 28.36 -0.71
C CYS A 543 13.84 29.22 -1.94
N ASP A 544 12.93 30.20 -1.84
CA ASP A 544 12.70 31.19 -2.90
C ASP A 544 13.92 32.05 -3.20
N VAL A 545 14.60 32.54 -2.16
CA VAL A 545 15.82 33.33 -2.35
C VAL A 545 16.92 32.44 -2.95
N MET A 546 17.08 31.20 -2.48
CA MET A 546 18.03 30.24 -3.08
C MET A 546 17.76 30.00 -4.57
N LEU A 547 16.50 29.86 -4.98
CA LEU A 547 16.12 29.68 -6.37
C LEU A 547 16.35 30.95 -7.21
N ASN A 548 15.98 32.12 -6.69
CA ASN A 548 16.17 33.41 -7.35
C ASN A 548 17.65 33.86 -7.40
N ASP A 549 18.51 33.34 -6.53
CA ASP A 549 19.95 33.57 -6.57
C ASP A 549 20.57 33.02 -7.86
N PHE A 550 20.04 31.96 -8.50
CA PHE A 550 20.56 31.43 -9.78
C PHE A 550 20.49 32.43 -10.95
N PRO A 551 19.30 32.90 -11.38
CA PRO A 551 19.22 33.88 -12.46
C PRO A 551 19.86 35.22 -12.08
N SER A 552 19.84 35.59 -10.79
CA SER A 552 20.52 36.79 -10.29
C SER A 552 22.04 36.67 -10.42
N SER A 553 22.62 35.55 -9.99
CA SER A 553 24.03 35.22 -10.09
C SER A 553 24.47 35.28 -11.54
N ARG A 554 23.78 34.56 -12.43
CA ARG A 554 24.13 34.50 -13.86
C ARG A 554 24.15 35.87 -14.52
N ARG A 555 23.18 36.74 -14.20
CA ARG A 555 23.16 38.13 -14.70
C ARG A 555 24.35 38.94 -14.19
N ILE A 556 24.78 38.73 -12.94
CA ILE A 556 25.95 39.42 -12.39
C ILE A 556 27.22 38.90 -13.04
N ASP A 557 27.34 37.58 -13.22
CA ASP A 557 28.48 36.93 -13.85
C ASP A 557 28.72 37.41 -15.28
N GLN A 558 27.66 37.54 -16.07
CA GLN A 558 27.71 38.15 -17.41
C GLN A 558 28.26 39.58 -17.37
N LEU A 559 27.79 40.42 -16.43
CA LEU A 559 28.28 41.80 -16.29
C LEU A 559 29.76 41.87 -15.85
N VAL A 560 30.23 40.91 -15.04
CA VAL A 560 31.64 40.81 -14.65
C VAL A 560 32.51 40.39 -15.82
N HIS A 561 32.08 39.40 -16.62
CA HIS A 561 32.78 39.00 -17.86
C HIS A 561 32.79 40.14 -18.90
N GLU A 562 31.68 40.84 -19.11
CA GLU A 562 31.62 42.03 -19.95
C GLU A 562 32.60 43.12 -19.48
N ALA A 563 32.69 43.35 -18.16
CA ALA A 563 33.65 44.30 -17.59
C ALA A 563 35.11 43.86 -17.77
N ILE A 564 35.42 42.56 -17.61
CA ILE A 564 36.74 41.97 -17.87
C ILE A 564 37.13 42.17 -19.35
N ILE A 565 36.23 41.81 -20.28
CA ILE A 565 36.44 41.99 -21.73
C ILE A 565 36.62 43.49 -22.07
N ALA A 566 35.81 44.37 -21.49
CA ALA A 566 35.92 45.82 -21.70
C ALA A 566 37.21 46.41 -21.12
N ALA A 567 37.72 45.88 -20.00
CA ALA A 567 39.00 46.27 -19.42
C ALA A 567 40.19 45.79 -20.28
N ARG A 568 40.13 44.53 -20.76
CA ARG A 568 41.09 43.94 -21.72
C ARG A 568 41.17 44.76 -23.02
N ARG A 569 40.02 45.17 -23.57
CA ARG A 569 39.95 46.07 -24.75
C ARG A 569 40.56 47.45 -24.47
N ARG A 570 40.31 48.05 -23.30
CA ARG A 570 40.91 49.35 -22.91
C ARG A 570 42.43 49.25 -22.74
N SER A 571 42.92 48.15 -22.17
CA SER A 571 44.35 47.90 -21.95
C SER A 571 45.16 47.69 -23.24
N LEU A 572 44.51 47.41 -24.37
CA LEU A 572 45.16 47.30 -25.68
C LEU A 572 45.53 48.67 -26.29
N TYR A 573 44.94 49.77 -25.81
CA TYR A 573 45.17 51.13 -26.34
C TYR A 573 45.85 52.08 -25.34
N ALA A 574 45.88 51.74 -24.05
CA ALA A 574 46.62 52.46 -23.03
C ALA A 574 47.32 51.45 -22.10
N GLY A 575 48.63 51.61 -21.90
CA GLY A 575 49.46 50.72 -21.07
C GLY A 575 49.10 50.81 -19.58
N ALA A 576 48.03 50.13 -19.19
CA ALA A 576 47.48 50.19 -17.84
C ALA A 576 48.09 49.12 -16.91
N PRO A 577 48.51 49.49 -15.68
CA PRO A 577 49.21 48.57 -14.76
C PRO A 577 48.35 47.46 -14.14
N ASN A 578 47.03 47.44 -14.39
CA ASN A 578 46.07 46.49 -13.80
C ASN A 578 45.48 45.50 -14.82
N SER A 579 46.21 45.18 -15.89
CA SER A 579 45.74 44.21 -16.90
C SER A 579 45.96 42.76 -16.45
N ILE A 580 45.02 41.86 -16.76
CA ILE A 580 45.14 40.42 -16.44
C ILE A 580 46.26 39.80 -17.31
N PRO A 581 47.26 39.13 -16.71
CA PRO A 581 48.32 38.42 -17.42
C PRO A 581 47.80 37.47 -18.50
N VAL A 582 48.54 37.30 -19.59
CA VAL A 582 48.05 36.57 -20.78
C VAL A 582 47.66 35.13 -20.45
N GLU A 583 48.49 34.46 -19.66
CA GLU A 583 48.35 33.05 -19.23
C GLU A 583 47.12 32.80 -18.33
N LEU A 584 46.61 33.83 -17.65
CA LEU A 584 45.43 33.73 -16.78
C LEU A 584 44.12 34.04 -17.50
N ARG A 585 44.17 34.54 -18.74
CA ARG A 585 42.96 35.02 -19.45
C ARG A 585 42.02 33.87 -19.74
N GLU A 586 42.53 32.74 -20.20
CA GLU A 586 41.73 31.54 -20.48
C GLU A 586 41.09 30.99 -19.21
N THR A 587 41.83 30.90 -18.11
CA THR A 587 41.30 30.46 -16.81
C THR A 587 40.27 31.43 -16.23
N VAL A 588 40.39 32.74 -16.48
CA VAL A 588 39.40 33.74 -16.06
C VAL A 588 38.18 33.75 -16.98
N ASP A 589 38.36 33.59 -18.29
CA ASP A 589 37.25 33.54 -19.26
C ASP A 589 36.41 32.25 -19.09
N ALA A 590 36.98 31.18 -18.51
CA ALA A 590 36.27 29.94 -18.18
C ALA A 590 35.63 29.92 -16.77
N LEU A 591 35.90 30.92 -15.92
CA LEU A 591 35.51 30.94 -14.51
C LEU A 591 34.09 31.49 -14.31
N HIS A 592 33.10 30.62 -14.16
CA HIS A 592 31.71 31.00 -13.90
C HIS A 592 31.25 30.63 -12.47
N PRO A 593 31.41 31.52 -11.47
CA PRO A 593 31.04 31.23 -10.09
C PRO A 593 29.54 31.43 -9.82
N LEU A 594 28.99 30.54 -8.97
CA LEU A 594 27.64 30.69 -8.43
C LEU A 594 27.66 31.62 -7.19
N ILE A 595 27.09 32.81 -7.34
CA ILE A 595 27.01 33.88 -6.34
C ILE A 595 25.71 33.71 -5.54
N VAL A 596 25.82 33.27 -4.29
CA VAL A 596 24.69 32.97 -3.39
C VAL A 596 24.56 33.94 -2.23
N SER A 597 23.35 34.07 -1.66
CA SER A 597 23.08 34.96 -0.52
C SER A 597 23.34 34.29 0.84
N ARG A 598 24.42 34.70 1.52
CA ARG A 598 24.90 34.07 2.78
C ARG A 598 23.85 33.95 3.91
N GLN A 599 22.85 34.83 3.95
CA GLN A 599 21.83 34.84 5.02
C GLN A 599 20.65 33.86 4.78
N PHE A 600 20.41 33.46 3.54
CA PHE A 600 19.25 32.63 3.18
C PHE A 600 19.63 31.18 2.86
N TRP A 601 20.90 30.93 2.56
CA TRP A 601 21.44 29.60 2.40
C TRP A 601 21.82 28.97 3.76
N PRO A 602 21.69 27.65 3.93
CA PRO A 602 22.22 26.95 5.10
C PRO A 602 23.75 27.10 5.18
N SER A 603 24.35 26.86 6.35
CA SER A 603 25.81 26.95 6.56
C SER A 603 26.61 26.07 5.62
N LEU A 604 27.02 26.61 4.47
CA LEU A 604 27.87 25.94 3.48
C LEU A 604 29.32 25.75 3.97
N GLU A 605 29.71 26.48 5.03
CA GLU A 605 31.05 26.45 5.61
C GLU A 605 31.37 25.12 6.31
N ASP A 606 30.37 24.47 6.94
CA ASP A 606 30.54 23.28 7.77
C ASP A 606 30.33 21.95 7.00
N GLY A 607 29.98 22.03 5.71
CA GLY A 607 29.59 20.88 4.88
C GLY A 607 28.08 20.59 4.90
N LEU A 608 27.59 19.98 3.82
CA LEU A 608 26.16 19.68 3.62
C LEU A 608 25.77 18.22 3.97
N THR A 609 26.72 17.43 4.48
CA THR A 609 26.52 16.01 4.81
C THR A 609 26.00 15.81 6.23
N HIS A 610 25.11 14.84 6.39
CA HIS A 610 24.32 14.62 7.61
C HIS A 610 25.11 13.83 8.68
N ASP A 611 26.00 14.49 9.43
CA ASP A 611 26.54 13.95 10.67
C ASP A 611 25.58 14.22 11.85
N PRO A 612 24.89 13.19 12.40
CA PRO A 612 23.85 13.38 13.41
C PRO A 612 24.38 13.84 14.78
N ALA A 613 25.70 13.85 14.99
CA ALA A 613 26.33 14.29 16.23
C ALA A 613 26.40 15.83 16.40
N ALA A 614 26.17 16.61 15.34
CA ALA A 614 26.45 18.05 15.34
C ALA A 614 25.26 18.96 15.71
N SER A 615 24.02 18.47 15.67
CA SER A 615 22.81 19.31 15.84
C SER A 615 22.30 19.48 17.28
N ALA A 616 22.92 18.82 18.27
CA ALA A 616 22.44 18.80 19.66
C ALA A 616 22.75 20.07 20.49
N GLY A 617 23.22 21.16 19.87
CA GLY A 617 23.88 22.27 20.58
C GLY A 617 23.38 23.70 20.30
N ALA A 618 22.19 23.89 19.72
CA ALA A 618 21.70 25.22 19.29
C ALA A 618 20.31 25.58 19.85
N GLY A 619 20.14 25.50 21.17
CA GLY A 619 19.04 26.16 21.89
C GLY A 619 19.38 27.62 22.26
N PRO A 620 18.39 28.50 22.48
CA PRO A 620 18.65 29.91 22.74
C PRO A 620 19.12 30.19 24.18
N ALA A 621 20.32 30.78 24.29
CA ALA A 621 20.80 31.64 25.37
C ALA A 621 20.55 31.23 26.84
N GLY A 622 21.48 30.46 27.41
CA GLY A 622 21.80 30.49 28.84
C GLY A 622 23.21 31.05 29.06
N PHE A 623 23.35 32.12 29.86
CA PHE A 623 24.67 32.68 30.20
C PHE A 623 25.43 31.73 31.15
N GLY A 624 26.47 31.06 30.67
CA GLY A 624 27.29 30.16 31.49
C GLY A 624 28.50 29.58 30.76
N ALA A 625 29.69 29.93 31.22
CA ALA A 625 31.02 29.58 30.69
C ALA A 625 31.20 28.16 30.10
N SER A 626 31.44 28.07 28.78
CA SER A 626 32.22 26.97 28.15
C SER A 626 32.74 27.37 26.75
N GLY A 627 33.62 28.37 26.71
CA GLY A 627 34.27 28.82 25.47
C GLY A 627 35.66 28.21 25.30
N ALA A 628 35.76 26.98 24.76
CA ALA A 628 37.06 26.37 24.42
C ALA A 628 37.04 25.28 23.33
N ALA A 629 35.98 24.46 23.25
CA ALA A 629 36.04 23.19 22.50
C ALA A 629 35.62 23.24 21.01
N THR A 630 35.01 24.33 20.54
CA THR A 630 34.48 24.46 19.16
C THR A 630 35.38 25.22 18.18
N ALA A 631 36.56 25.66 18.61
CA ALA A 631 37.40 26.61 17.86
C ALA A 631 38.44 25.99 16.90
N ALA A 632 38.48 24.66 16.75
CA ALA A 632 39.61 23.95 16.11
C ALA A 632 39.23 22.85 15.11
N ARG A 633 38.12 23.01 14.36
CA ARG A 633 37.87 22.24 13.13
C ARG A 633 38.04 23.15 11.91
N PRO A 634 38.83 22.77 10.89
CA PRO A 634 38.86 23.49 9.62
C PRO A 634 37.47 23.37 8.96
N LYS A 635 36.92 24.51 8.54
CA LYS A 635 35.61 24.58 7.89
C LYS A 635 35.70 24.00 6.48
N LEU A 636 34.96 22.93 6.18
CA LEU A 636 35.03 22.20 4.90
C LEU A 636 34.94 23.10 3.65
N GLY A 637 34.18 24.19 3.71
CA GLY A 637 34.05 25.13 2.59
C GLY A 637 35.21 26.12 2.43
N MET A 638 36.05 26.31 3.46
CA MET A 638 37.13 27.31 3.48
C MET A 638 38.47 26.65 3.14
N MET A 639 38.89 26.82 1.89
CA MET A 639 40.14 26.29 1.35
C MET A 639 40.83 27.38 0.54
N LYS A 640 42.15 27.53 0.70
CA LYS A 640 42.96 28.42 -0.14
C LYS A 640 43.23 27.74 -1.47
N MET A 641 42.78 28.37 -2.55
CA MET A 641 43.02 27.89 -3.91
C MET A 641 44.41 28.34 -4.38
N PRO A 642 45.30 27.41 -4.77
CA PRO A 642 46.66 27.72 -5.22
C PRO A 642 46.67 28.22 -6.68
N GLY A 643 47.86 28.61 -7.14
CA GLY A 643 48.22 28.74 -8.56
C GLY A 643 47.30 29.61 -9.42
N LYS A 644 47.15 29.21 -10.68
CA LYS A 644 46.38 29.92 -11.72
C LYS A 644 44.92 30.08 -11.32
N MET A 645 44.34 29.08 -10.65
CA MET A 645 42.95 29.15 -10.19
C MET A 645 42.78 30.19 -9.06
N GLY A 646 43.69 30.24 -8.09
CA GLY A 646 43.69 31.25 -7.04
C GLY A 646 43.84 32.69 -7.57
N GLU A 647 44.72 32.88 -8.55
CA GLU A 647 44.92 34.18 -9.21
C GLU A 647 43.70 34.59 -10.06
N ALA A 648 43.08 33.65 -10.78
CA ALA A 648 41.85 33.88 -11.53
C ALA A 648 40.68 34.30 -10.62
N LEU A 649 40.49 33.61 -9.48
CA LEU A 649 39.50 33.97 -8.46
C LEU A 649 39.75 35.37 -7.87
N SER A 650 41.02 35.74 -7.67
CA SER A 650 41.42 37.09 -7.21
C SER A 650 41.12 38.16 -8.26
N ALA A 651 41.41 37.88 -9.54
CA ALA A 651 41.14 38.78 -10.66
C ALA A 651 39.63 39.02 -10.84
N TYR A 652 38.83 37.94 -10.81
CA TYR A 652 37.36 38.01 -10.85
C TYR A 652 36.80 38.76 -9.64
N GLY A 653 37.33 38.52 -8.43
CA GLY A 653 36.92 39.26 -7.23
C GLY A 653 37.13 40.78 -7.36
N LYS A 654 38.27 41.20 -7.90
CA LYS A 654 38.59 42.62 -8.15
C LYS A 654 37.66 43.27 -9.18
N THR A 655 37.28 42.57 -10.25
CA THR A 655 36.34 43.11 -11.25
C THR A 655 34.91 43.07 -10.75
N PHE A 656 34.52 42.09 -9.94
CA PHE A 656 33.24 42.09 -9.22
C PHE A 656 33.10 43.31 -8.30
N GLU A 657 34.13 43.67 -7.52
CA GLU A 657 34.11 44.88 -6.68
C GLU A 657 33.92 46.17 -7.49
N GLN A 658 34.36 46.21 -8.75
CA GLN A 658 34.12 47.35 -9.66
C GLN A 658 32.66 47.36 -10.18
N VAL A 659 32.10 46.19 -10.50
CA VAL A 659 30.71 46.05 -11.00
C VAL A 659 29.68 46.22 -9.87
N LYS A 660 30.00 45.80 -8.65
CA LYS A 660 29.19 45.94 -7.44
C LYS A 660 29.98 46.56 -6.28
N THR A 661 30.18 47.87 -6.39
CA THR A 661 30.94 48.73 -5.45
C THR A 661 30.57 48.63 -3.97
N THR A 662 29.41 48.07 -3.62
CA THR A 662 28.92 47.91 -2.24
C THR A 662 29.11 46.51 -1.66
N ARG A 663 29.70 45.56 -2.40
CA ARG A 663 29.79 44.14 -1.99
C ARG A 663 31.14 43.53 -2.36
N LYS A 664 31.61 42.60 -1.52
CA LYS A 664 32.79 41.74 -1.78
C LYS A 664 32.36 40.28 -1.88
N ILE A 665 33.07 39.48 -2.67
CA ILE A 665 32.87 38.02 -2.73
C ILE A 665 33.60 37.38 -1.55
N HIS A 666 32.97 36.38 -0.93
CA HIS A 666 33.63 35.44 -0.03
C HIS A 666 33.63 34.07 -0.71
N TRP A 667 34.81 33.55 -1.02
CA TRP A 667 34.97 32.29 -1.75
C TRP A 667 34.77 31.09 -0.82
N LEU A 668 34.08 30.06 -1.33
CA LEU A 668 33.93 28.75 -0.68
C LEU A 668 34.69 27.72 -1.51
N GLY A 669 36.02 27.80 -1.47
CA GLY A 669 36.92 27.04 -2.36
C GLY A 669 36.70 25.53 -2.35
N GLY A 670 36.26 24.94 -1.24
CA GLY A 670 35.98 23.50 -1.16
C GLY A 670 34.74 23.02 -1.93
N LEU A 671 33.89 23.92 -2.43
CA LEU A 671 32.60 23.59 -3.06
C LEU A 671 32.55 24.02 -4.52
N GLY A 672 32.21 23.07 -5.41
CA GLY A 672 32.00 23.33 -6.83
C GLY A 672 32.31 22.10 -7.69
N SER A 673 32.38 22.32 -9.00
CA SER A 673 32.82 21.36 -10.01
C SER A 673 33.79 22.05 -10.96
N VAL A 674 34.94 21.43 -11.21
CA VAL A 674 35.98 21.91 -12.12
C VAL A 674 36.24 20.81 -13.15
N GLU A 675 36.13 21.15 -14.43
CA GLU A 675 36.66 20.30 -15.50
C GLU A 675 38.16 20.56 -15.60
N VAL A 676 38.98 19.51 -15.43
CA VAL A 676 40.44 19.58 -15.55
C VAL A 676 40.87 18.73 -16.73
N GLU A 677 41.75 19.29 -17.55
CA GLU A 677 42.47 18.59 -18.61
C GLU A 677 43.93 18.48 -18.19
N ILE A 678 44.42 17.25 -18.09
CA ILE A 678 45.77 16.91 -17.64
C ILE A 678 46.50 16.25 -18.82
N GLU A 679 47.63 16.82 -19.24
CA GLU A 679 48.47 16.25 -20.29
C GLU A 679 49.73 15.66 -19.64
N MET A 680 49.94 14.35 -19.79
CA MET A 680 51.11 13.65 -19.22
C MET A 680 52.24 13.54 -20.27
N ASP A 681 53.49 13.41 -19.83
CA ASP A 681 54.72 13.24 -20.66
C ASP A 681 54.58 12.29 -21.88
N HIS A 682 53.74 11.26 -21.79
CA HIS A 682 53.53 10.26 -22.84
C HIS A 682 52.41 10.62 -23.85
N GLY A 683 51.94 11.87 -23.87
CA GLY A 683 50.83 12.32 -24.72
C GLY A 683 49.47 11.79 -24.28
N ARG A 684 49.38 11.29 -23.04
CA ARG A 684 48.13 10.81 -22.44
C ARG A 684 47.38 12.01 -21.87
N VAL A 685 46.29 12.38 -22.52
CA VAL A 685 45.39 13.43 -22.04
C VAL A 685 44.26 12.82 -21.20
N ILE A 686 44.13 13.26 -19.94
CA ILE A 686 43.05 12.87 -19.03
C ILE A 686 42.14 14.09 -18.85
N ARG A 687 40.89 13.97 -19.30
CA ARG A 687 39.82 14.94 -19.01
C ARG A 687 38.92 14.35 -17.94
N ASP A 688 38.74 15.07 -16.84
CA ASP A 688 37.94 14.61 -15.70
C ASP A 688 37.20 15.78 -15.04
N GLU A 689 36.02 15.49 -14.48
CA GLU A 689 35.24 16.47 -13.72
C GLU A 689 35.45 16.19 -12.22
N CYS A 690 36.13 17.10 -11.54
CA CYS A 690 36.54 16.92 -10.14
C CYS A 690 36.11 18.10 -9.26
N SER A 691 36.17 17.91 -7.95
CA SER A 691 35.99 19.01 -6.99
C SER A 691 37.16 20.00 -7.08
N PRO A 692 36.98 21.29 -6.73
CA PRO A 692 38.10 22.24 -6.72
C PRO A 692 39.23 21.80 -5.78
N ALA A 693 38.91 21.10 -4.69
CA ALA A 693 39.91 20.52 -3.79
C ALA A 693 40.81 19.47 -4.49
N GLN A 694 40.22 18.62 -5.33
CA GLN A 694 40.94 17.66 -6.16
C GLN A 694 41.78 18.37 -7.24
N ALA A 695 41.27 19.43 -7.88
CA ALA A 695 42.01 20.22 -8.87
C ALA A 695 43.24 20.92 -8.26
N ALA A 696 43.06 21.58 -7.11
CA ALA A 696 44.13 22.27 -6.38
C ALA A 696 45.29 21.34 -5.97
N ILE A 697 44.97 20.09 -5.60
CA ILE A 697 45.99 19.09 -5.25
C ILE A 697 46.80 18.65 -6.47
N ILE A 698 46.19 18.52 -7.67
CA ILE A 698 46.96 18.28 -8.89
C ILE A 698 47.85 19.47 -9.22
N GLU A 699 47.34 20.72 -9.12
CA GLU A 699 48.13 21.90 -9.47
C GLU A 699 49.39 22.03 -8.60
N ILE A 700 49.30 21.72 -7.30
CA ILE A 700 50.47 21.63 -6.42
C ILE A 700 51.36 20.44 -6.79
N ALA A 701 50.78 19.27 -7.13
CA ALA A 701 51.54 18.09 -7.52
C ALA A 701 52.32 18.31 -8.84
N ALA A 702 51.76 19.03 -9.81
CA ALA A 702 52.41 19.38 -11.07
C ALA A 702 53.61 20.31 -10.86
N GLY A 703 53.44 21.35 -10.03
CA GLY A 703 54.55 22.21 -9.62
C GLY A 703 55.70 21.42 -8.99
N LYS A 704 55.40 20.47 -8.10
CA LYS A 704 56.40 19.60 -7.45
C LYS A 704 56.98 18.51 -8.36
N ALA A 705 56.22 18.02 -9.34
CA ALA A 705 56.72 17.06 -10.34
C ALA A 705 57.80 17.67 -11.24
N THR A 706 57.70 18.98 -11.51
CA THR A 706 58.72 19.78 -12.21
C THR A 706 60.05 19.79 -11.44
N GLU A 707 59.96 19.88 -10.10
CA GLU A 707 61.12 19.82 -9.18
C GLU A 707 61.50 18.39 -8.75
N SER A 708 60.76 17.37 -9.22
CA SER A 708 60.90 15.97 -8.81
C SER A 708 60.82 15.73 -7.29
N LEU A 709 59.94 16.47 -6.61
CA LEU A 709 59.68 16.37 -5.18
C LEU A 709 58.38 15.58 -4.88
N PRO A 710 58.33 14.78 -3.80
CA PRO A 710 57.11 14.09 -3.37
C PRO A 710 56.14 15.05 -2.69
N VAL A 711 54.85 14.69 -2.72
CA VAL A 711 53.76 15.46 -2.12
C VAL A 711 53.30 14.81 -0.82
N SER A 712 53.49 15.49 0.31
CA SER A 712 53.05 15.01 1.63
C SER A 712 51.63 15.47 1.98
N THR A 713 50.84 14.56 2.57
CA THR A 713 49.51 14.85 3.13
C THR A 713 49.51 15.99 4.14
N GLU A 714 50.51 16.05 5.03
CA GLU A 714 50.57 17.07 6.10
C GLU A 714 50.93 18.45 5.54
N GLU A 715 51.76 18.48 4.50
CA GLU A 715 52.14 19.71 3.81
C GLU A 715 50.97 20.28 3.00
N LEU A 716 50.20 19.44 2.31
CA LEU A 716 48.99 19.83 1.60
C LEU A 716 47.91 20.40 2.55
N VAL A 717 47.70 19.76 3.70
CA VAL A 717 46.78 20.25 4.74
C VAL A 717 47.18 21.66 5.20
N LEU A 718 48.48 21.90 5.40
CA LEU A 718 49.00 23.21 5.81
C LEU A 718 48.87 24.27 4.70
N GLN A 719 49.25 23.93 3.45
CA GLN A 719 49.25 24.87 2.32
C GLN A 719 47.85 25.28 1.88
N LEU A 720 46.89 24.37 1.93
CA LEU A 720 45.52 24.57 1.48
C LEU A 720 44.58 25.07 2.59
N GLU A 721 45.04 25.03 3.85
CA GLU A 721 44.24 25.27 5.07
C GLU A 721 42.98 24.39 5.14
N ALA A 722 43.05 23.19 4.54
CA ALA A 722 41.93 22.28 4.32
C ALA A 722 41.88 21.13 5.36
N ASP A 723 40.72 20.48 5.48
CA ASP A 723 40.59 19.31 6.35
C ASP A 723 41.41 18.09 5.87
N LYS A 724 41.99 17.34 6.82
CA LYS A 724 42.81 16.15 6.52
C LYS A 724 42.00 15.05 5.84
N GLY A 725 40.72 14.88 6.19
CA GLY A 725 39.82 13.94 5.54
C GLY A 725 39.61 14.28 4.06
N LEU A 726 39.31 15.56 3.77
CA LEU A 726 39.15 16.05 2.39
C LEU A 726 40.41 15.84 1.54
N VAL A 727 41.60 16.19 2.08
CA VAL A 727 42.88 16.02 1.38
C VAL A 727 43.19 14.54 1.11
N THR A 728 42.99 13.65 2.10
CA THR A 728 43.23 12.20 1.90
C THR A 728 42.27 11.58 0.87
N ALA A 729 40.98 11.95 0.89
CA ALA A 729 40.02 11.47 -0.11
C ALA A 729 40.36 11.94 -1.53
N ALA A 730 40.85 13.18 -1.68
CA ALA A 730 41.29 13.71 -2.97
C ALA A 730 42.58 13.03 -3.50
N LEU A 731 43.53 12.72 -2.62
CA LEU A 731 44.74 11.95 -2.99
C LEU A 731 44.39 10.51 -3.40
N GLN A 732 43.51 9.84 -2.64
CA GLN A 732 42.99 8.50 -3.00
C GLN A 732 42.26 8.52 -4.35
N TYR A 733 41.49 9.56 -4.64
CA TYR A 733 40.84 9.74 -5.94
C TYR A 733 41.86 9.77 -7.09
N TRP A 734 42.90 10.60 -7.01
CA TRP A 734 43.94 10.66 -8.05
C TRP A 734 44.84 9.42 -8.12
N THR A 735 44.98 8.70 -7.00
CA THR A 735 45.60 7.37 -6.98
C THR A 735 44.75 6.35 -7.74
N SER A 736 43.42 6.36 -7.56
CA SER A 736 42.50 5.47 -8.29
C SER A 736 42.45 5.75 -9.80
N LYS A 737 42.73 6.99 -10.21
CA LYS A 737 42.86 7.41 -11.62
C LYS A 737 44.25 7.14 -12.22
N GLY A 738 45.21 6.72 -11.40
CA GLY A 738 46.59 6.43 -11.81
C GLY A 738 47.43 7.67 -12.15
N VAL A 739 47.11 8.82 -11.57
CA VAL A 739 47.89 10.07 -11.69
C VAL A 739 48.94 10.17 -10.58
N LEU A 740 48.55 9.77 -9.36
CA LEU A 740 49.44 9.72 -8.19
C LEU A 740 49.68 8.26 -7.76
N LYS A 741 50.81 8.02 -7.11
CA LYS A 741 51.18 6.73 -6.52
C LYS A 741 51.77 6.95 -5.13
N GLU A 742 51.39 6.11 -4.18
CA GLU A 742 51.93 6.19 -2.82
C GLU A 742 53.37 5.62 -2.78
N LEU A 743 54.27 6.32 -2.10
CA LEU A 743 55.67 5.95 -1.98
C LEU A 743 55.86 4.78 -1.02
N ALA A 744 56.52 3.72 -1.50
CA ALA A 744 56.79 2.52 -0.72
C ALA A 744 57.71 2.85 0.49
N GLY A 745 57.14 2.82 1.69
CA GLY A 745 57.86 2.99 2.96
C GLY A 745 57.63 4.32 3.68
N VAL A 746 56.90 5.29 3.10
CA VAL A 746 56.54 6.55 3.76
C VAL A 746 55.02 6.78 3.63
N PRO A 747 54.20 6.40 4.63
CA PRO A 747 52.74 6.51 4.53
C PRO A 747 52.30 7.97 4.38
N GLY A 748 51.37 8.23 3.47
CA GLY A 748 50.86 9.58 3.21
C GLY A 748 51.82 10.51 2.45
N SER A 749 52.82 9.95 1.75
CA SER A 749 53.63 10.64 0.74
C SER A 749 53.36 10.06 -0.66
N TYR A 750 53.05 10.93 -1.61
CA TYR A 750 52.67 10.56 -2.97
C TYR A 750 53.69 11.09 -3.99
N GLU A 751 54.08 10.25 -4.94
CA GLU A 751 54.78 10.64 -6.15
C GLU A 751 53.80 10.75 -7.32
N VAL A 752 54.12 11.61 -8.30
CA VAL A 752 53.39 11.65 -9.57
C VAL A 752 54.00 10.59 -10.50
N VAL A 753 53.16 9.81 -11.17
CA VAL A 753 53.60 8.59 -11.90
C VAL A 753 54.44 8.92 -13.15
N GLU A 754 54.11 10.02 -13.82
CA GLU A 754 54.78 10.63 -14.98
C GLU A 754 54.77 12.16 -14.72
N ARG A 755 55.57 13.02 -15.41
CA ARG A 755 55.43 14.47 -15.18
C ARG A 755 54.13 15.00 -15.82
N LEU A 756 53.65 16.10 -15.21
CA LEU A 756 52.41 16.85 -15.46
C LEU A 756 52.70 18.20 -16.11
#